data_AF-A0A3Q7I5N8-F1
#
_entry.id   AF-A0A3Q7I5N8-F1
#
_cell.length_a   1.000
_cell.length_b   1.000
_cell.length_c   1.000
_cell.angle_alpha   90.00
_cell.angle_beta   90.00
_cell.angle_gamma   90.00
#
_symmetry.space_group_name_H-M   'P 1'
#
loop_
_entity.id
_entity.type
_entity.pdbx_description
1 polymer ?
#
loop_
_entity_poly.entity_id
_entity_poly.type
_entity_poly.pdbx_seq_one_letter_code
_entity_poly.pdbx_strand_id
1 'polypeptide(L)'
;MNTSKMRRKVVPAVENGDSADKLDQVLLSAAICNGEDVGPFVRKGFASGKPETVLLHLRHFARSKESEIEDVCRAHYEDFITAVDDLRSLLSDVDSLKSSLSNSNSQLQSVAVPLLTTLDSFVEARNKCKNITLAIQSLRTCVQLVELCSRANRHLSENNFYMALKCVDSIEREFMNKTPSTTLRRMLEKQIPAIRSHIERRITKEFGDWLVEIRVVSRNLGQLAIGQASASRQREEELRIKQRQAEEQSRLSLRDCVYALEEEDDDGFNGISDDGKDGYSNGSNGMLGFDLTPLYRAYHINQTLGLEDRFKKYYFENRKLQLTSDFQVSSMTPFLESHQTFFAQIAGFFIVEDRVLRTGGKLVSKMEVENLWDTAMSKMCSVLEDQFSRMQTANHLLLIKDYVSLLSVTLRRYGYPVEALLDVLSKHRDKYHELLLSDCRKQITEALAADKFEQMYMKKEYEYSMNVLSFQLQTSNIMPAFPYVAPFSCTVPDCCRIVRSFIEDSVSFMSHGGQLDFYDVVKKYLDRLLTEVLDGALLKLIHTSIGGVTQAMQMAANMAVFERACDFFFRHAAQLSGIPLRMAERGRRLFPLTKARDAAEEMLSGLLKQKVDGFLLLIENVNWMADDPLQSGNEYVHEVIIFLETLTSTAQQILPVQVLKRVLQDVLCHISEMIVGALLGESVKRFNVNAVMALDVDIRMLESFAENQAPLLSEADASQLKAALGESRQLVNLLLSNHPENFLNPVIRERSYNALDYRKVVTISEKMKDQSDRLFGSFGTRGAKQNTKKKSLDALIKRLKDVN
;
A
#
# COMPACT_ATOMS: atom_id res chain seq x y z
N MET A 1 -77.66 -34.50 -106.80
CA MET A 1 -77.60 -35.84 -107.42
C MET A 1 -77.99 -35.70 -108.88
N ASN A 2 -77.08 -36.05 -109.79
CA ASN A 2 -77.32 -36.11 -111.24
C ASN A 2 -78.42 -37.13 -111.57
N THR A 3 -79.25 -36.84 -112.57
CA THR A 3 -79.54 -37.80 -113.66
C THR A 3 -80.11 -37.09 -114.88
N SER A 4 -79.27 -37.00 -115.91
CA SER A 4 -79.60 -36.80 -117.32
C SER A 4 -80.44 -37.95 -117.91
N LYS A 5 -81.26 -37.65 -118.93
CA LYS A 5 -81.52 -38.43 -120.18
C LYS A 5 -82.90 -38.05 -120.74
N MET A 6 -83.22 -38.05 -122.04
CA MET A 6 -82.54 -37.98 -123.34
C MET A 6 -83.69 -37.89 -124.37
N ARG A 7 -83.57 -37.05 -125.41
CA ARG A 7 -84.50 -36.94 -126.56
C ARG A 7 -84.74 -38.31 -127.25
N ARG A 8 -85.96 -38.56 -127.75
CA ARG A 8 -86.25 -39.63 -128.72
C ARG A 8 -87.02 -39.11 -129.94
N LYS A 9 -86.55 -39.54 -131.13
CA LYS A 9 -86.97 -39.24 -132.51
C LYS A 9 -88.37 -39.78 -132.85
N VAL A 10 -89.06 -39.08 -133.75
CA VAL A 10 -90.25 -39.48 -134.54
C VAL A 10 -89.84 -40.26 -135.79
N VAL A 11 -90.63 -41.27 -136.23
CA VAL A 11 -90.87 -41.71 -137.64
C VAL A 11 -92.18 -42.55 -137.69
N PRO A 12 -92.99 -42.52 -138.78
CA PRO A 12 -94.41 -42.90 -138.82
C PRO A 12 -94.69 -44.27 -139.48
N ALA A 13 -95.97 -44.68 -139.51
CA ALA A 13 -96.49 -45.84 -140.24
C ALA A 13 -97.66 -45.45 -141.18
N VAL A 14 -97.70 -46.06 -142.37
CA VAL A 14 -98.64 -45.86 -143.48
C VAL A 14 -99.38 -47.17 -143.75
N GLU A 15 -100.68 -47.13 -144.04
CA GLU A 15 -101.47 -48.13 -144.83
C GLU A 15 -102.93 -47.62 -144.95
N ASN A 16 -103.75 -47.85 -145.98
CA ASN A 16 -103.64 -47.96 -147.44
C ASN A 16 -105.10 -47.87 -147.97
N GLY A 17 -105.38 -47.10 -149.02
CA GLY A 17 -106.66 -47.18 -149.78
C GLY A 17 -107.51 -45.91 -149.95
N ASP A 18 -107.00 -44.91 -150.69
CA ASP A 18 -107.65 -44.03 -151.71
C ASP A 18 -106.80 -42.75 -151.86
N SER A 19 -106.27 -42.51 -153.07
CA SER A 19 -104.81 -42.54 -153.27
C SER A 19 -104.20 -41.34 -154.01
N ALA A 20 -104.44 -40.10 -153.56
CA ALA A 20 -103.56 -38.98 -153.94
C ALA A 20 -103.49 -37.88 -152.87
N ASP A 21 -104.63 -37.43 -152.33
CA ASP A 21 -104.67 -36.23 -151.48
C ASP A 21 -104.10 -36.43 -150.05
N LYS A 22 -104.19 -37.64 -149.47
CA LYS A 22 -103.63 -37.93 -148.13
C LYS A 22 -102.10 -38.05 -148.11
N LEU A 23 -101.48 -38.51 -149.21
CA LEU A 23 -100.03 -38.62 -149.30
C LEU A 23 -99.39 -37.22 -149.36
N ASP A 24 -100.02 -36.31 -150.10
CA ASP A 24 -99.60 -34.90 -150.16
C ASP A 24 -99.81 -34.19 -148.80
N GLN A 25 -100.80 -34.58 -147.97
CA GLN A 25 -100.98 -34.06 -146.60
C GLN A 25 -99.85 -34.49 -145.62
N VAL A 26 -99.43 -35.76 -145.67
CA VAL A 26 -98.37 -36.29 -144.81
C VAL A 26 -97.00 -35.74 -145.22
N LEU A 27 -96.74 -35.59 -146.53
CA LEU A 27 -95.50 -35.00 -147.02
C LEU A 27 -95.40 -33.50 -146.67
N LEU A 28 -96.49 -32.74 -146.75
CA LEU A 28 -96.52 -31.33 -146.36
C LEU A 28 -96.27 -31.13 -144.86
N SER A 29 -96.90 -31.95 -144.01
CA SER A 29 -96.68 -31.89 -142.55
C SER A 29 -95.27 -32.30 -142.12
N ALA A 30 -94.64 -33.25 -142.83
CA ALA A 30 -93.24 -33.62 -142.61
C ALA A 30 -92.26 -32.53 -143.07
N ALA A 31 -92.50 -31.89 -144.22
CA ALA A 31 -91.67 -30.80 -144.73
C ALA A 31 -91.68 -29.58 -143.80
N ILE A 32 -92.84 -29.23 -143.22
CA ILE A 32 -92.96 -28.12 -142.25
C ILE A 32 -92.28 -28.46 -140.92
N CYS A 33 -92.43 -29.69 -140.40
CA CYS A 33 -91.75 -30.11 -139.18
C CYS A 33 -90.22 -30.16 -139.32
N ASN A 34 -89.72 -30.44 -140.53
CA ASN A 34 -88.29 -30.55 -140.82
C ASN A 34 -87.66 -29.25 -141.36
N GLY A 35 -88.47 -28.20 -141.63
CA GLY A 35 -87.99 -26.90 -142.09
C GLY A 35 -87.56 -26.83 -143.56
N GLU A 36 -88.13 -27.69 -144.43
CA GLU A 36 -87.83 -27.72 -145.87
C GLU A 36 -88.68 -26.71 -146.68
N ASP A 37 -88.20 -26.31 -147.87
CA ASP A 37 -88.87 -25.29 -148.71
C ASP A 37 -90.21 -25.80 -149.26
N VAL A 38 -91.29 -25.09 -148.90
CA VAL A 38 -92.68 -25.44 -149.22
C VAL A 38 -93.07 -25.00 -150.64
N GLY A 39 -92.20 -24.24 -151.33
CA GLY A 39 -92.41 -23.70 -152.68
C GLY A 39 -92.87 -24.73 -153.74
N PRO A 40 -92.33 -25.97 -153.80
CA PRO A 40 -92.73 -26.97 -154.79
C PRO A 40 -94.19 -27.44 -154.62
N PHE A 41 -94.68 -27.57 -153.38
CA PHE A 41 -96.04 -28.00 -153.09
C PHE A 41 -97.07 -26.91 -153.41
N VAL A 42 -96.73 -25.65 -153.15
CA VAL A 42 -97.54 -24.50 -153.60
C VAL A 42 -97.59 -24.46 -155.12
N ARG A 43 -96.46 -24.64 -155.80
CA ARG A 43 -96.38 -24.62 -157.27
C ARG A 43 -97.14 -25.79 -157.92
N LYS A 44 -97.12 -26.98 -157.32
CA LYS A 44 -97.92 -28.15 -157.75
C LYS A 44 -99.43 -27.90 -157.57
N GLY A 45 -99.84 -27.32 -156.44
CA GLY A 45 -101.26 -27.04 -156.15
C GLY A 45 -101.88 -25.98 -157.08
N PHE A 46 -101.11 -24.99 -157.52
CA PHE A 46 -101.54 -24.02 -158.53
C PHE A 46 -101.57 -24.62 -159.95
N ALA A 47 -100.63 -25.52 -160.28
CA ALA A 47 -100.59 -26.19 -161.58
C ALA A 47 -101.73 -27.21 -161.78
N SER A 48 -102.21 -27.84 -160.70
CA SER A 48 -103.32 -28.79 -160.72
C SER A 48 -104.72 -28.14 -160.57
N GLY A 49 -104.81 -26.81 -160.58
CA GLY A 49 -106.08 -26.07 -160.55
C GLY A 49 -106.89 -26.20 -159.25
N LYS A 50 -106.29 -26.66 -158.15
CA LYS A 50 -106.96 -26.89 -156.85
C LYS A 50 -106.16 -26.35 -155.64
N PRO A 51 -105.96 -25.02 -155.51
CA PRO A 51 -105.19 -24.42 -154.41
C PRO A 51 -105.85 -24.55 -153.02
N GLU A 52 -107.16 -24.76 -152.95
CA GLU A 52 -107.90 -24.88 -151.68
C GLU A 52 -107.50 -26.12 -150.85
N THR A 53 -107.07 -27.19 -151.50
CA THR A 53 -106.65 -28.44 -150.81
C THR A 53 -105.40 -28.24 -149.96
N VAL A 54 -104.45 -27.42 -150.42
CA VAL A 54 -103.21 -27.09 -149.68
C VAL A 54 -103.52 -26.20 -148.47
N LEU A 55 -104.44 -25.24 -148.61
CA LEU A 55 -104.88 -24.37 -147.51
C LEU A 55 -105.59 -25.16 -146.39
N LEU A 56 -106.40 -26.14 -146.75
CA LEU A 56 -107.04 -27.05 -145.79
C LEU A 56 -106.00 -27.88 -145.00
N HIS A 57 -104.98 -28.39 -145.67
CA HIS A 57 -103.91 -29.15 -145.01
C HIS A 57 -103.07 -28.29 -144.06
N LEU A 58 -102.75 -27.04 -144.43
CA LEU A 58 -102.06 -26.08 -143.55
C LEU A 58 -102.90 -25.70 -142.31
N ARG A 59 -104.21 -25.45 -142.50
CA ARG A 59 -105.11 -25.15 -141.37
C ARG A 59 -105.25 -26.31 -140.40
N HIS A 60 -105.27 -27.55 -140.90
CA HIS A 60 -105.33 -28.73 -140.02
C HIS A 60 -104.03 -28.91 -139.21
N PHE A 61 -102.87 -28.67 -139.82
CA PHE A 61 -101.58 -28.74 -139.13
C PHE A 61 -101.47 -27.68 -138.01
N ALA A 62 -101.88 -26.44 -138.27
CA ALA A 62 -101.89 -25.37 -137.27
C ALA A 62 -102.73 -25.74 -136.03
N ARG A 63 -103.95 -26.25 -136.24
CA ARG A 63 -104.84 -26.67 -135.13
C ARG A 63 -104.27 -27.81 -134.30
N SER A 64 -103.58 -28.77 -134.94
CA SER A 64 -102.95 -29.88 -134.22
C SER A 64 -101.82 -29.39 -133.30
N LYS A 65 -101.05 -28.38 -133.73
CA LYS A 65 -99.97 -27.81 -132.91
C LYS A 65 -100.49 -26.89 -131.80
N GLU A 66 -101.58 -26.15 -132.03
CA GLU A 66 -102.26 -25.39 -130.97
C GLU A 66 -102.74 -26.32 -129.84
N SER A 67 -103.36 -27.46 -130.17
CA SER A 67 -103.80 -28.45 -129.17
C SER A 67 -102.63 -29.04 -128.37
N GLU A 68 -101.49 -29.31 -129.02
CA GLU A 68 -100.32 -29.88 -128.35
C GLU A 68 -99.68 -28.86 -127.37
N ILE A 69 -99.73 -27.57 -127.69
CA ILE A 69 -99.26 -26.49 -126.79
C ILE A 69 -100.21 -26.32 -125.59
N GLU A 70 -101.52 -26.38 -125.80
CA GLU A 70 -102.50 -26.27 -124.70
C GLU A 70 -102.36 -27.38 -123.67
N ASP A 71 -102.09 -28.63 -124.09
CA ASP A 71 -101.92 -29.75 -123.16
C ASP A 71 -100.64 -29.64 -122.32
N VAL A 72 -99.53 -29.15 -122.90
CA VAL A 72 -98.26 -28.93 -122.16
C VAL A 72 -98.41 -27.78 -121.16
N CYS A 73 -99.07 -26.69 -121.55
CA CYS A 73 -99.31 -25.57 -120.64
C CYS A 73 -100.27 -25.95 -119.49
N ARG A 74 -101.24 -26.84 -119.74
CA ARG A 74 -102.16 -27.32 -118.70
C ARG A 74 -101.46 -28.24 -117.68
N ALA A 75 -100.46 -29.00 -118.11
CA ALA A 75 -99.74 -29.94 -117.24
C ALA A 75 -98.79 -29.27 -116.23
N HIS A 76 -98.25 -28.07 -116.52
CA HIS A 76 -97.16 -27.48 -115.74
C HIS A 76 -97.45 -26.11 -115.07
N TYR A 77 -98.70 -25.64 -115.08
CA TYR A 77 -99.05 -24.35 -114.47
C TYR A 77 -99.04 -24.38 -112.92
N GLU A 78 -99.46 -25.48 -112.29
CA GLU A 78 -99.49 -25.59 -110.81
C GLU A 78 -98.09 -25.67 -110.19
N ASP A 79 -97.16 -26.40 -110.81
CA ASP A 79 -95.78 -26.54 -110.33
C ASP A 79 -95.00 -25.21 -110.36
N PHE A 80 -95.33 -24.30 -111.30
CA PHE A 80 -94.68 -23.00 -111.40
C PHE A 80 -95.17 -22.04 -110.30
N ILE A 81 -96.47 -22.06 -109.97
CA ILE A 81 -97.03 -21.21 -108.91
C ILE A 81 -96.49 -21.62 -107.54
N THR A 82 -96.45 -22.93 -107.25
CA THR A 82 -95.90 -23.44 -105.99
C THR A 82 -94.42 -23.06 -105.79
N ALA A 83 -93.59 -23.11 -106.83
CA ALA A 83 -92.19 -22.68 -106.74
C ALA A 83 -92.02 -21.17 -106.47
N VAL A 84 -92.92 -20.32 -106.99
CA VAL A 84 -92.88 -18.86 -106.73
C VAL A 84 -93.37 -18.53 -105.32
N ASP A 85 -94.40 -19.22 -104.82
CA ASP A 85 -94.89 -19.05 -103.45
C ASP A 85 -93.87 -19.53 -102.42
N ASP A 86 -93.16 -20.64 -102.66
CA ASP A 86 -92.07 -21.12 -101.80
C ASP A 86 -90.93 -20.10 -101.70
N LEU A 87 -90.55 -19.45 -102.82
CA LEU A 87 -89.51 -18.41 -102.85
C LEU A 87 -89.92 -17.17 -102.05
N ARG A 88 -91.21 -16.84 -102.07
CA ARG A 88 -91.77 -15.74 -101.29
C ARG A 88 -91.84 -16.06 -99.79
N SER A 89 -92.14 -17.31 -99.43
CA SER A 89 -92.06 -17.80 -98.05
C SER A 89 -90.62 -17.75 -97.52
N LEU A 90 -89.64 -18.17 -98.32
CA LEU A 90 -88.24 -18.17 -97.93
C LEU A 90 -87.70 -16.74 -97.69
N LEU A 91 -88.15 -15.76 -98.48
CA LEU A 91 -87.87 -14.34 -98.22
C LEU A 91 -88.43 -13.86 -96.87
N SER A 92 -89.66 -14.26 -96.54
CA SER A 92 -90.26 -13.99 -95.22
C SER A 92 -89.46 -14.62 -94.08
N ASP A 93 -89.02 -15.87 -94.23
CA ASP A 93 -88.23 -16.58 -93.23
C ASP A 93 -86.82 -15.95 -93.05
N VAL A 94 -86.22 -15.45 -94.13
CA VAL A 94 -84.94 -14.71 -94.06
C VAL A 94 -85.09 -13.38 -93.33
N ASP A 95 -86.18 -12.64 -93.56
CA ASP A 95 -86.46 -11.40 -92.82
C ASP A 95 -86.79 -11.68 -91.34
N SER A 96 -87.48 -12.78 -91.05
CA SER A 96 -87.69 -13.32 -89.70
C SER A 96 -86.35 -13.65 -89.02
N LEU A 97 -85.43 -14.34 -89.70
CA LEU A 97 -84.13 -14.69 -89.14
C LEU A 97 -83.27 -13.45 -88.92
N LYS A 98 -83.29 -12.49 -89.86
CA LYS A 98 -82.57 -11.22 -89.74
C LYS A 98 -83.07 -10.41 -88.54
N SER A 99 -84.38 -10.34 -88.33
CA SER A 99 -84.96 -9.66 -87.18
C SER A 99 -84.66 -10.38 -85.86
N SER A 100 -84.71 -11.72 -85.82
CA SER A 100 -84.25 -12.52 -84.68
C SER A 100 -82.77 -12.32 -84.38
N LEU A 101 -81.88 -12.31 -85.38
CA LEU A 101 -80.46 -12.07 -85.19
C LEU A 101 -80.18 -10.65 -84.71
N SER A 102 -80.89 -9.65 -85.26
CA SER A 102 -80.82 -8.27 -84.78
C SER A 102 -81.30 -8.15 -83.33
N ASN A 103 -82.35 -8.87 -82.95
CA ASN A 103 -82.87 -8.90 -81.59
C ASN A 103 -81.92 -9.62 -80.62
N SER A 104 -81.31 -10.74 -81.02
CA SER A 104 -80.29 -11.40 -80.20
C SER A 104 -79.04 -10.55 -80.05
N ASN A 105 -78.60 -9.86 -81.10
CA ASN A 105 -77.48 -8.94 -81.03
C ASN A 105 -77.78 -7.72 -80.15
N SER A 106 -78.99 -7.15 -80.23
CA SER A 106 -79.40 -6.04 -79.37
C SER A 106 -79.52 -6.48 -77.91
N GLN A 107 -80.06 -7.68 -77.64
CA GLN A 107 -80.08 -8.27 -76.30
C GLN A 107 -78.67 -8.52 -75.75
N LEU A 108 -77.76 -9.08 -76.55
CA LEU A 108 -76.38 -9.33 -76.14
C LEU A 108 -75.63 -8.03 -75.85
N GLN A 109 -75.77 -7.01 -76.69
CA GLN A 109 -75.21 -5.68 -76.43
C GLN A 109 -75.84 -5.03 -75.19
N SER A 110 -77.16 -5.18 -74.99
CA SER A 110 -77.86 -4.64 -73.82
C SER A 110 -77.39 -5.23 -72.50
N VAL A 111 -76.85 -6.47 -72.50
CA VAL A 111 -76.29 -7.12 -71.30
C VAL A 111 -74.77 -6.90 -71.20
N ALA A 112 -74.05 -7.02 -72.31
CA ALA A 112 -72.59 -6.96 -72.33
C ALA A 112 -72.05 -5.55 -72.08
N VAL A 113 -72.70 -4.50 -72.58
CA VAL A 113 -72.23 -3.11 -72.39
C VAL A 113 -72.35 -2.68 -70.92
N PRO A 114 -73.48 -2.88 -70.22
CA PRO A 114 -73.54 -2.67 -68.77
C PRO A 114 -72.56 -3.56 -68.01
N LEU A 115 -72.39 -4.83 -68.40
CA LEU A 115 -71.43 -5.71 -67.72
C LEU A 115 -69.98 -5.21 -67.86
N LEU A 116 -69.55 -4.78 -69.05
CA LEU A 116 -68.22 -4.22 -69.27
C LEU A 116 -68.00 -2.94 -68.46
N THR A 117 -68.96 -2.03 -68.44
CA THR A 117 -68.87 -0.80 -67.61
C THR A 117 -68.84 -1.13 -66.10
N THR A 118 -69.57 -2.15 -65.65
CA THR A 118 -69.45 -2.63 -64.25
C THR A 118 -68.11 -3.31 -63.97
N LEU A 119 -67.51 -3.98 -64.97
CA LEU A 119 -66.18 -4.59 -64.84
C LEU A 119 -65.08 -3.53 -64.78
N ASP A 120 -65.14 -2.51 -65.64
CA ASP A 120 -64.18 -1.39 -65.64
C ASP A 120 -64.25 -0.63 -64.32
N SER A 121 -65.47 -0.30 -63.85
CA SER A 121 -65.65 0.32 -62.53
C SER A 121 -65.18 -0.59 -61.38
N PHE A 122 -65.33 -1.92 -61.49
CA PHE A 122 -64.77 -2.87 -60.53
C PHE A 122 -63.23 -2.91 -60.56
N VAL A 123 -62.60 -2.87 -61.73
CA VAL A 123 -61.13 -2.83 -61.87
C VAL A 123 -60.58 -1.52 -61.31
N GLU A 124 -61.21 -0.38 -61.60
CA GLU A 124 -60.87 0.90 -60.99
C GLU A 124 -61.00 0.87 -59.47
N ALA A 125 -62.11 0.32 -58.96
CA ALA A 125 -62.33 0.15 -57.53
C ALA A 125 -61.27 -0.77 -56.90
N ARG A 126 -60.87 -1.85 -57.57
CA ARG A 126 -59.82 -2.76 -57.13
C ARG A 126 -58.45 -2.08 -57.11
N ASN A 127 -58.14 -1.25 -58.10
CA ASN A 127 -56.90 -0.46 -58.13
C ASN A 127 -56.88 0.59 -57.02
N LYS A 128 -57.99 1.30 -56.80
CA LYS A 128 -58.16 2.18 -55.64
C LYS A 128 -57.98 1.42 -54.33
N CYS A 129 -58.57 0.23 -54.18
CA CYS A 129 -58.42 -0.61 -53.00
C CYS A 129 -56.95 -1.05 -52.77
N LYS A 130 -56.23 -1.44 -53.83
CA LYS A 130 -54.79 -1.75 -53.74
C LYS A 130 -53.98 -0.53 -53.32
N ASN A 131 -54.22 0.63 -53.91
CA ASN A 131 -53.54 1.88 -53.56
C ASN A 131 -53.84 2.30 -52.11
N ILE A 132 -55.09 2.17 -51.67
CA ILE A 132 -55.49 2.40 -50.27
C ILE A 132 -54.77 1.41 -49.35
N THR A 133 -54.66 0.14 -49.73
CA THR A 133 -53.96 -0.88 -48.93
C THR A 133 -52.46 -0.55 -48.78
N LEU A 134 -51.79 -0.17 -49.87
CA LEU A 134 -50.39 0.26 -49.84
C LEU A 134 -50.20 1.55 -49.03
N ALA A 135 -51.13 2.50 -49.13
CA ALA A 135 -51.12 3.72 -48.32
C ALA A 135 -51.31 3.40 -46.83
N ILE A 136 -52.22 2.49 -46.46
CA ILE A 136 -52.41 2.04 -45.08
C ILE A 136 -51.16 1.34 -44.54
N GLN A 137 -50.50 0.48 -45.34
CA GLN A 137 -49.24 -0.17 -44.94
C GLN A 137 -48.11 0.86 -44.73
N SER A 138 -48.01 1.84 -45.63
CA SER A 138 -47.04 2.94 -45.53
C SER A 138 -47.31 3.80 -44.30
N LEU A 139 -48.57 4.14 -44.03
CA LEU A 139 -49.00 4.88 -42.84
C LEU A 139 -48.70 4.12 -41.55
N ARG A 140 -48.99 2.80 -41.49
CA ARG A 140 -48.65 1.97 -40.32
C ARG A 140 -47.15 1.99 -40.02
N THR A 141 -46.32 1.90 -41.07
CA THR A 141 -44.86 1.98 -40.93
C THR A 141 -44.42 3.36 -40.41
N CYS A 142 -45.02 4.44 -40.92
CA CYS A 142 -44.75 5.80 -40.43
C CYS A 142 -45.20 6.02 -38.98
N VAL A 143 -46.34 5.47 -38.56
CA VAL A 143 -46.83 5.58 -37.18
C VAL A 143 -45.87 4.88 -36.21
N GLN A 144 -45.44 3.65 -36.53
CA GLN A 144 -44.47 2.92 -35.72
C GLN A 144 -43.12 3.65 -35.64
N LEU A 145 -42.67 4.23 -36.75
CA LEU A 145 -41.45 5.05 -36.78
C LEU A 145 -41.57 6.28 -35.89
N VAL A 146 -42.69 7.03 -35.97
CA VAL A 146 -42.91 8.22 -35.15
C VAL A 146 -43.03 7.87 -33.66
N GLU A 147 -43.66 6.73 -33.33
CA GLU A 147 -43.73 6.23 -31.96
C GLU A 147 -42.34 5.90 -31.41
N LEU A 148 -41.50 5.20 -32.18
CA LEU A 148 -40.11 4.92 -31.79
C LEU A 148 -39.28 6.19 -31.64
N CYS A 149 -39.44 7.17 -32.54
CA CYS A 149 -38.80 8.48 -32.42
C CYS A 149 -39.27 9.23 -31.16
N SER A 150 -40.56 9.18 -30.83
CA SER A 150 -41.11 9.78 -29.62
C SER A 150 -40.54 9.11 -28.36
N ARG A 151 -40.47 7.77 -28.34
CA ARG A 151 -39.84 7.00 -27.26
C ARG A 151 -38.35 7.32 -27.12
N ALA A 152 -37.61 7.46 -28.22
CA ALA A 152 -36.21 7.85 -28.20
C ALA A 152 -36.03 9.25 -27.59
N ASN A 153 -36.88 10.22 -27.99
CA ASN A 153 -36.86 11.57 -27.44
C ASN A 153 -37.20 11.59 -25.94
N ARG A 154 -38.19 10.79 -25.50
CA ARG A 154 -38.52 10.66 -24.08
C ARG A 154 -37.35 10.09 -23.28
N HIS A 155 -36.73 9.01 -23.75
CA HIS A 155 -35.56 8.44 -23.09
C HIS A 155 -34.36 9.40 -23.09
N LEU A 156 -34.18 10.22 -24.13
CA LEU A 156 -33.15 11.26 -24.15
C LEU A 156 -33.43 12.36 -23.11
N SER A 157 -34.70 12.75 -22.91
CA SER A 157 -35.08 13.72 -21.88
C SER A 157 -34.94 13.18 -20.46
N GLU A 158 -35.14 11.88 -20.26
CA GLU A 158 -34.98 11.19 -18.97
C GLU A 158 -33.51 10.80 -18.66
N ASN A 159 -32.55 11.19 -19.51
CA ASN A 159 -31.14 10.75 -19.46
C ASN A 159 -30.95 9.22 -19.56
N ASN A 160 -31.93 8.46 -20.02
CA ASN A 160 -31.82 7.02 -20.23
C ASN A 160 -31.10 6.71 -21.56
N PHE A 161 -29.81 7.06 -21.64
CA PHE A 161 -29.01 7.02 -22.86
C PHE A 161 -28.92 5.64 -23.51
N TYR A 162 -28.82 4.56 -22.73
CA TYR A 162 -28.79 3.20 -23.26
C TYR A 162 -30.09 2.83 -23.99
N MET A 163 -31.24 3.12 -23.37
CA MET A 163 -32.55 2.85 -23.98
C MET A 163 -32.81 3.75 -25.18
N ALA A 164 -32.32 4.99 -25.15
CA ALA A 164 -32.36 5.90 -26.29
C ALA A 164 -31.54 5.34 -27.47
N LEU A 165 -30.31 4.86 -27.23
CA LEU A 165 -29.48 4.23 -28.26
C LEU A 165 -30.12 2.96 -28.82
N LYS A 166 -30.70 2.09 -27.98
CA LYS A 166 -31.42 0.90 -28.43
C LYS A 166 -32.60 1.25 -29.35
N CYS A 167 -33.36 2.30 -29.02
CA CYS A 167 -34.43 2.80 -29.88
C CYS A 167 -33.87 3.33 -31.22
N VAL A 168 -32.78 4.11 -31.18
CA VAL A 168 -32.10 4.63 -32.37
C VAL A 168 -31.57 3.50 -33.27
N ASP A 169 -30.94 2.48 -32.69
CA ASP A 169 -30.44 1.31 -33.41
C ASP A 169 -31.56 0.46 -34.02
N SER A 170 -32.73 0.43 -33.37
CA SER A 170 -33.93 -0.23 -33.91
C SER A 170 -34.50 0.55 -35.09
N ILE A 171 -34.52 1.89 -35.01
CA ILE A 171 -34.90 2.77 -36.13
C ILE A 171 -33.95 2.58 -37.32
N GLU A 172 -32.63 2.53 -37.07
CA GLU A 172 -31.62 2.36 -38.12
C GLU A 172 -31.74 0.99 -38.81
N ARG A 173 -31.90 -0.10 -38.05
CA ARG A 173 -31.97 -1.47 -38.61
C ARG A 173 -33.28 -1.79 -39.30
N GLU A 174 -34.42 -1.39 -38.73
CA GLU A 174 -35.73 -1.84 -39.20
C GLU A 174 -36.40 -0.88 -40.19
N PHE A 175 -36.18 0.43 -40.05
CA PHE A 175 -36.99 1.44 -40.73
C PHE A 175 -36.25 2.25 -41.80
N MET A 176 -34.91 2.29 -41.82
CA MET A 176 -34.15 3.03 -42.84
C MET A 176 -34.48 2.61 -44.28
N ASN A 177 -34.57 1.30 -44.52
CA ASN A 177 -34.88 0.73 -45.84
C ASN A 177 -36.39 0.72 -46.15
N LYS A 178 -37.25 0.74 -45.13
CA LYS A 178 -38.71 0.63 -45.27
C LYS A 178 -39.45 1.97 -45.29
N THR A 179 -38.76 3.08 -45.03
CA THR A 179 -39.41 4.40 -44.97
C THR A 179 -39.78 4.88 -46.38
N PRO A 180 -41.07 5.18 -46.66
CA PRO A 180 -41.53 5.55 -48.01
C PRO A 180 -41.20 7.00 -48.40
N SER A 181 -41.01 7.89 -47.41
CA SER A 181 -40.70 9.32 -47.64
C SER A 181 -39.19 9.57 -47.65
N THR A 182 -38.70 10.17 -48.74
CA THR A 182 -37.30 10.59 -48.89
C THR A 182 -36.91 11.70 -47.93
N THR A 183 -37.85 12.58 -47.57
CA THR A 183 -37.62 13.65 -46.58
C THR A 183 -37.43 13.09 -45.18
N LEU A 184 -38.28 12.15 -44.76
CA LEU A 184 -38.14 11.49 -43.44
C LEU A 184 -36.84 10.69 -43.36
N ARG A 185 -36.47 9.98 -44.43
CA ARG A 185 -35.20 9.26 -44.51
C ARG A 185 -34.00 10.20 -44.35
N ARG A 186 -33.97 11.31 -45.09
CA ARG A 186 -32.89 12.31 -44.98
C ARG A 186 -32.83 12.95 -43.59
N MET A 187 -33.98 13.17 -42.94
CA MET A 187 -34.02 13.65 -41.56
C MET A 187 -33.41 12.63 -40.60
N LEU A 188 -33.75 11.34 -40.72
CA LEU A 188 -33.17 10.27 -39.90
C LEU A 188 -31.66 10.13 -40.13
N GLU A 189 -31.21 10.15 -41.39
CA GLU A 189 -29.79 10.11 -41.76
C GLU A 189 -28.97 11.22 -41.11
N LYS A 190 -29.56 12.41 -40.94
CA LYS A 190 -28.90 13.55 -40.28
C LYS A 190 -29.01 13.48 -38.75
N GLN A 191 -30.17 13.10 -38.22
CA GLN A 191 -30.47 13.19 -36.78
C GLN A 191 -29.90 12.02 -35.98
N ILE A 192 -29.81 10.80 -36.55
CA ILE A 192 -29.23 9.63 -35.86
C ILE A 192 -27.77 9.89 -35.46
N PRO A 193 -26.87 10.34 -36.35
CA PRO A 193 -25.51 10.71 -35.97
C PRO A 193 -25.46 11.88 -34.97
N ALA A 194 -26.37 12.86 -35.10
CA ALA A 194 -26.44 13.99 -34.19
C ALA A 194 -26.81 13.56 -32.76
N ILE A 195 -27.76 12.62 -32.61
CA ILE A 195 -28.15 12.04 -31.32
C ILE A 195 -26.99 11.23 -30.73
N ARG A 196 -26.34 10.37 -31.52
CA ARG A 196 -25.15 9.61 -31.06
C ARG A 196 -24.03 10.54 -30.57
N SER A 197 -23.73 11.61 -31.33
CA SER A 197 -22.74 12.63 -30.92
C SER A 197 -23.17 13.43 -29.69
N HIS A 198 -24.48 13.68 -29.52
CA HIS A 198 -24.99 14.34 -28.31
C HIS A 198 -24.80 13.46 -27.08
N ILE A 199 -25.14 12.17 -27.19
CA ILE A 199 -24.98 11.18 -26.12
C ILE A 199 -23.50 11.00 -25.77
N GLU A 200 -22.61 10.86 -26.77
CA GLU A 200 -21.15 10.77 -26.55
C GLU A 200 -20.63 11.98 -25.78
N ARG A 201 -21.02 13.21 -26.18
CA ARG A 201 -20.59 14.45 -25.49
C ARG A 201 -21.11 14.54 -24.06
N ARG A 202 -22.37 14.17 -23.82
CA ARG A 202 -22.96 14.17 -22.47
C ARG A 202 -22.25 13.19 -21.54
N ILE A 203 -21.98 11.97 -22.02
CA ILE A 203 -21.30 10.94 -21.24
C ILE A 203 -19.84 11.29 -21.00
N THR A 204 -19.16 11.85 -22.00
CA THR A 204 -17.78 12.33 -21.82
C THR A 204 -17.72 13.42 -20.76
N LYS A 205 -18.73 14.30 -20.70
CA LYS A 205 -18.85 15.29 -19.64
C LYS A 205 -19.13 14.64 -18.28
N GLU A 206 -20.12 13.75 -18.16
CA GLU A 206 -20.44 13.04 -16.91
C GLU A 206 -19.21 12.28 -16.38
N PHE A 207 -18.44 11.64 -17.27
CA PHE A 207 -17.20 10.97 -16.91
C PHE A 207 -16.09 11.95 -16.50
N GLY A 208 -15.98 13.10 -17.17
CA GLY A 208 -15.05 14.16 -16.78
C GLY A 208 -15.37 14.74 -15.39
N ASP A 209 -16.64 14.95 -15.09
CA ASP A 209 -17.11 15.39 -13.78
C ASP A 209 -16.80 14.32 -12.71
N TRP A 210 -17.06 13.04 -13.03
CA TRP A 210 -16.69 11.90 -12.18
C TRP A 210 -15.19 11.82 -11.92
N LEU A 211 -14.33 12.09 -12.92
CA LEU A 211 -12.87 12.11 -12.74
C LEU A 211 -12.41 13.17 -11.73
N VAL A 212 -13.12 14.29 -11.60
CA VAL A 212 -12.82 15.32 -10.60
C VAL A 212 -13.30 14.87 -9.22
N GLU A 213 -14.52 14.35 -9.13
CA GLU A 213 -15.11 13.87 -7.88
C GLU A 213 -14.32 12.70 -7.28
N ILE A 214 -13.97 11.71 -8.10
CA ILE A 214 -13.24 10.53 -7.65
C ILE A 214 -11.86 10.89 -7.10
N ARG A 215 -11.24 11.98 -7.55
CA ARG A 215 -9.95 12.44 -7.01
C ARG A 215 -10.08 12.88 -5.55
N VAL A 216 -11.16 13.60 -5.20
CA VAL A 216 -11.44 14.04 -3.82
C VAL A 216 -11.85 12.85 -2.95
N VAL A 217 -12.72 11.98 -3.49
CA VAL A 217 -13.15 10.76 -2.80
C VAL A 217 -11.96 9.84 -2.52
N SER A 218 -11.04 9.68 -3.49
CA SER A 218 -9.80 8.90 -3.32
C SER A 218 -9.03 9.36 -2.08
N ARG A 219 -8.80 10.68 -1.91
CA ARG A 219 -8.11 11.20 -0.73
C ARG A 219 -8.75 10.75 0.59
N ASN A 220 -10.07 10.89 0.68
CA ASN A 220 -10.81 10.54 1.88
C ASN A 220 -10.79 9.02 2.13
N LEU A 221 -10.90 8.21 1.07
CA LEU A 221 -10.79 6.76 1.14
C LEU A 221 -9.42 6.33 1.67
N GLY A 222 -8.34 6.92 1.13
CA GLY A 222 -6.99 6.62 1.59
C GLY A 222 -6.77 7.03 3.04
N GLN A 223 -7.28 8.19 3.46
CA GLN A 223 -7.21 8.64 4.86
C GLN A 223 -7.97 7.69 5.80
N LEU A 224 -9.16 7.25 5.42
CA LEU A 224 -9.96 6.29 6.19
C LEU A 224 -9.28 4.91 6.26
N ALA A 225 -8.76 4.41 5.13
CA ALA A 225 -8.08 3.12 5.09
C ALA A 225 -6.78 3.12 5.93
N ILE A 226 -6.00 4.20 5.87
CA ILE A 226 -4.82 4.39 6.72
C ILE A 226 -5.23 4.54 8.19
N GLY A 227 -6.33 5.24 8.48
CA GLY A 227 -6.89 5.35 9.83
C GLY A 227 -7.33 4.00 10.42
N GLN A 228 -7.89 3.11 9.60
CA GLN A 228 -8.20 1.74 10.02
C GLN A 228 -6.92 0.94 10.30
N ALA A 229 -5.88 1.11 9.49
CA ALA A 229 -4.59 0.49 9.75
C ALA A 229 -3.95 1.01 11.05
N SER A 230 -4.09 2.31 11.37
CA SER A 230 -3.58 2.86 12.63
C SER A 230 -4.36 2.37 13.84
N ALA A 231 -5.68 2.31 13.76
CA ALA A 231 -6.51 1.76 14.85
C ALA A 231 -6.24 0.27 15.09
N SER A 232 -5.97 -0.50 14.01
CA SER A 232 -5.55 -1.89 14.11
C SER A 232 -4.19 -2.03 14.82
N ARG A 233 -3.23 -1.15 14.51
CA ARG A 233 -1.91 -1.13 15.13
C ARG A 233 -1.97 -0.74 16.61
N GLN A 234 -2.79 0.24 16.98
CA GLN A 234 -2.98 0.65 18.37
C GLN A 234 -3.51 -0.51 19.23
N ARG A 235 -4.52 -1.23 18.74
CA ARG A 235 -5.04 -2.43 19.41
C ARG A 235 -3.97 -3.52 19.58
N GLU A 236 -3.16 -3.77 18.56
CA GLU A 236 -2.06 -4.74 18.65
C GLU A 236 -1.00 -4.32 19.69
N GLU A 237 -0.65 -3.04 19.77
CA GLU A 237 0.29 -2.52 20.77
C GLU A 237 -0.29 -2.62 22.19
N GLU A 238 -1.57 -2.29 22.39
CA GLU A 238 -2.26 -2.45 23.68
C GLU A 238 -2.26 -3.92 24.15
N LEU A 239 -2.52 -4.86 23.24
CA LEU A 239 -2.43 -6.29 23.53
C LEU A 239 -1.00 -6.70 23.92
N ARG A 240 0.03 -6.20 23.23
CA ARG A 240 1.43 -6.44 23.61
C ARG A 240 1.80 -5.84 24.97
N ILE A 241 1.25 -4.68 25.32
CA ILE A 241 1.46 -4.07 26.64
C ILE A 241 0.82 -4.95 27.72
N LYS A 242 -0.44 -5.39 27.52
CA LYS A 242 -1.13 -6.31 28.44
C LYS A 242 -0.38 -7.63 28.60
N GLN A 243 0.13 -8.21 27.51
CA GLN A 243 0.95 -9.42 27.54
C GLN A 243 2.23 -9.21 28.36
N ARG A 244 2.94 -8.10 28.16
CA ARG A 244 4.15 -7.77 28.92
C ARG A 244 3.87 -7.62 30.42
N GLN A 245 2.76 -6.95 30.78
CA GLN A 245 2.34 -6.82 32.18
C GLN A 245 2.03 -8.19 32.82
N ALA A 246 1.39 -9.09 32.08
CA ALA A 246 1.12 -10.45 32.54
C ALA A 246 2.42 -11.26 32.74
N GLU A 247 3.39 -11.14 31.84
CA GLU A 247 4.71 -11.78 31.97
C GLU A 247 5.50 -11.26 33.19
N GLU A 248 5.44 -9.96 33.47
CA GLU A 248 6.06 -9.35 34.66
C GLU A 248 5.41 -9.84 35.96
N GLN A 249 4.07 -9.91 35.99
CA GLN A 249 3.32 -10.41 37.15
C GLN A 249 3.55 -11.91 37.39
N SER A 250 3.68 -12.69 36.30
CA SER A 250 4.00 -14.11 36.37
C SER A 250 5.41 -14.39 36.93
N ARG A 251 6.33 -13.41 36.93
CA ARG A 251 7.64 -13.55 37.59
C ARG A 251 7.59 -13.36 39.10
N LEU A 252 6.60 -12.64 39.62
CA LEU A 252 6.44 -12.38 41.05
C LEU A 252 5.64 -13.49 41.76
N SER A 253 4.85 -14.26 41.02
CA SER A 253 4.08 -15.40 41.53
C SER A 253 4.71 -16.72 41.07
N LEU A 254 5.22 -17.52 42.01
CA LEU A 254 5.78 -18.88 41.79
C LEU A 254 4.72 -19.93 41.36
N ARG A 255 3.53 -19.52 40.93
CA ARG A 255 2.44 -20.41 40.53
C ARG A 255 2.17 -20.24 39.05
N ASP A 256 2.43 -21.29 38.28
CA ASP A 256 2.12 -21.39 36.86
C ASP A 256 0.69 -20.89 36.59
N CYS A 257 0.55 -19.79 35.86
CA CYS A 257 -0.73 -19.37 35.31
C CYS A 257 -0.82 -19.83 33.86
N VAL A 258 -1.81 -20.68 33.62
CA VAL A 258 -2.27 -21.12 32.30
C VAL A 258 -2.64 -19.90 31.47
N TYR A 259 -2.05 -19.78 30.29
CA TYR A 259 -2.41 -18.79 29.29
C TYR A 259 -3.89 -18.97 28.91
N ALA A 260 -4.76 -18.07 29.39
CA ALA A 260 -6.04 -17.84 28.76
C ALA A 260 -5.81 -16.80 27.65
N LEU A 261 -5.67 -17.30 26.43
CA LEU A 261 -5.94 -16.50 25.24
C LEU A 261 -7.44 -16.25 25.23
N GLU A 262 -7.91 -15.26 25.98
CA GLU A 262 -9.20 -14.65 25.69
C GLU A 262 -8.99 -13.78 24.45
N GLU A 263 -9.21 -14.40 23.29
CA GLU A 263 -9.64 -13.64 22.11
C GLU A 263 -10.98 -13.02 22.51
N GLU A 264 -10.94 -11.79 23.04
CA GLU A 264 -12.11 -10.92 23.02
C GLU A 264 -12.40 -10.65 21.54
N ASP A 265 -13.25 -11.50 20.94
CA ASP A 265 -14.06 -11.18 19.78
C ASP A 265 -14.96 -9.98 20.14
N ASP A 266 -14.39 -8.79 20.23
CA ASP A 266 -15.14 -7.55 20.41
C ASP A 266 -15.60 -7.03 19.05
N ASP A 267 -16.73 -7.57 18.60
CA ASP A 267 -17.65 -6.98 17.62
C ASP A 267 -18.26 -5.65 18.16
N GLY A 268 -17.40 -4.71 18.53
CA GLY A 268 -17.71 -3.54 19.36
C GLY A 268 -17.43 -2.19 18.70
N PHE A 269 -17.58 -2.04 17.39
CA PHE A 269 -17.63 -0.70 16.77
C PHE A 269 -18.59 -0.64 15.57
N ASN A 270 -19.86 -0.96 15.81
CA ASN A 270 -20.98 -0.52 14.96
C ASN A 270 -21.60 0.75 15.57
N GLY A 271 -20.87 1.85 15.46
CA GLY A 271 -21.38 3.19 15.75
C GLY A 271 -21.37 4.03 14.47
N ILE A 272 -22.47 3.96 13.71
CA ILE A 272 -23.20 5.08 13.07
C ILE A 272 -24.23 4.51 12.08
N SER A 273 -25.46 5.01 12.21
CA SER A 273 -26.67 4.82 11.37
C SER A 273 -27.38 3.46 11.43
N ASP A 274 -28.22 3.30 12.46
CA ASP A 274 -29.52 2.65 12.32
C ASP A 274 -30.43 3.59 11.50
N ASP A 275 -30.62 3.28 10.22
CA ASP A 275 -31.87 3.56 9.53
C ASP A 275 -32.11 2.46 8.49
N GLY A 276 -33.32 1.90 8.52
CA GLY A 276 -33.60 0.54 8.07
C GLY A 276 -33.64 0.29 6.55
N LYS A 277 -33.63 -1.02 6.25
CA LYS A 277 -34.07 -1.69 5.00
C LYS A 277 -33.23 -1.45 3.74
N ASP A 278 -32.38 -2.43 3.39
CA ASP A 278 -32.76 -3.53 2.49
C ASP A 278 -31.60 -4.52 2.32
N GLY A 279 -31.92 -5.81 2.34
CA GLY A 279 -30.96 -6.90 2.28
C GLY A 279 -30.34 -7.09 0.90
N TYR A 280 -29.06 -7.47 0.87
CA TYR A 280 -28.55 -8.74 0.33
C TYR A 280 -27.07 -8.82 0.68
N SER A 281 -26.75 -9.70 1.63
CA SER A 281 -25.39 -10.03 2.04
C SER A 281 -24.62 -10.68 0.90
N ASN A 282 -23.47 -10.11 0.55
CA ASN A 282 -22.36 -10.86 0.00
C ASN A 282 -21.13 -10.53 0.86
N GLY A 283 -20.56 -11.56 1.47
CA GLY A 283 -19.56 -11.43 2.53
C GLY A 283 -18.19 -10.94 2.06
N SER A 284 -17.49 -10.37 3.04
CA SER A 284 -16.07 -9.96 3.06
C SER A 284 -15.75 -8.50 2.68
N ASN A 285 -15.20 -7.80 3.69
CA ASN A 285 -14.78 -6.39 3.78
C ASN A 285 -15.90 -5.33 3.78
N GLY A 286 -16.12 -4.72 4.95
CA GLY A 286 -16.85 -3.47 5.15
C GLY A 286 -16.18 -2.26 4.50
N MET A 287 -16.01 -2.31 3.17
CA MET A 287 -15.21 -1.38 2.39
C MET A 287 -16.08 -0.28 1.78
N LEU A 288 -16.08 0.88 2.42
CA LEU A 288 -16.21 2.23 1.83
C LEU A 288 -16.89 2.26 0.44
N GLY A 289 -18.23 2.23 0.44
CA GLY A 289 -19.02 2.27 -0.79
C GLY A 289 -19.01 3.66 -1.45
N PHE A 290 -18.08 3.90 -2.37
CA PHE A 290 -18.17 5.01 -3.33
C PHE A 290 -18.78 4.55 -4.65
N ASP A 291 -19.45 5.46 -5.36
CA ASP A 291 -20.22 5.14 -6.55
C ASP A 291 -19.34 5.06 -7.82
N LEU A 292 -19.33 3.89 -8.44
CA LEU A 292 -18.68 3.62 -9.74
C LEU A 292 -19.70 3.58 -10.89
N THR A 293 -20.99 3.80 -10.60
CA THR A 293 -22.06 3.78 -11.59
C THR A 293 -21.82 4.74 -12.76
N PRO A 294 -21.35 5.99 -12.57
CA PRO A 294 -21.06 6.89 -13.68
C PRO A 294 -19.98 6.33 -14.63
N LEU A 295 -18.92 5.71 -14.08
CA LEU A 295 -17.87 5.06 -14.84
C LEU A 295 -18.41 3.87 -15.65
N TYR A 296 -19.17 2.97 -15.02
CA TYR A 296 -19.68 1.77 -15.68
C TYR A 296 -20.78 2.08 -16.70
N ARG A 297 -21.60 3.08 -16.43
CA ARG A 297 -22.56 3.62 -17.40
C ARG A 297 -21.85 4.21 -18.61
N ALA A 298 -20.79 5.01 -18.39
CA ALA A 298 -19.99 5.55 -19.48
C ALA A 298 -19.31 4.45 -20.30
N TYR A 299 -18.73 3.45 -19.63
CA TYR A 299 -18.09 2.31 -20.31
C TYR A 299 -19.09 1.50 -21.14
N HIS A 300 -20.23 1.12 -20.56
CA HIS A 300 -21.26 0.34 -21.23
C HIS A 300 -21.85 1.08 -22.44
N ILE A 301 -22.07 2.39 -22.33
CA ILE A 301 -22.60 3.15 -23.46
C ILE A 301 -21.54 3.29 -24.58
N ASN A 302 -20.27 3.51 -24.25
CA ASN A 302 -19.22 3.51 -25.27
C ASN A 302 -19.06 2.14 -25.94
N GLN A 303 -19.31 1.04 -25.22
CA GLN A 303 -19.38 -0.29 -25.79
C GLN A 303 -20.52 -0.41 -26.82
N THR A 304 -21.72 0.12 -26.50
CA THR A 304 -22.85 0.12 -27.45
C THR A 304 -22.62 1.01 -28.68
N LEU A 305 -21.78 2.04 -28.57
CA LEU A 305 -21.38 2.90 -29.69
C LEU A 305 -20.25 2.31 -30.54
N GLY A 306 -19.63 1.20 -30.13
CA GLY A 306 -18.46 0.60 -30.80
C GLY A 306 -17.14 1.36 -30.56
N LEU A 307 -17.08 2.21 -29.53
CA LEU A 307 -15.92 3.04 -29.18
C LEU A 307 -15.17 2.54 -27.93
N GLU A 308 -15.25 1.23 -27.65
CA GLU A 308 -14.70 0.61 -26.44
C GLU A 308 -13.19 0.89 -26.27
N ASP A 309 -12.37 0.61 -27.28
CA ASP A 309 -10.92 0.77 -27.20
C ASP A 309 -10.48 2.22 -27.00
N ARG A 310 -11.23 3.16 -27.59
CA ARG A 310 -10.98 4.60 -27.43
C ARG A 310 -11.25 5.03 -26.00
N PHE A 311 -12.35 4.55 -25.40
CA PHE A 311 -12.69 4.87 -24.02
C PHE A 311 -11.70 4.25 -23.02
N LYS A 312 -11.25 3.01 -23.23
CA LYS A 312 -10.22 2.38 -22.39
C LYS A 312 -8.93 3.20 -22.35
N LYS A 313 -8.43 3.60 -23.52
CA LYS A 313 -7.25 4.48 -23.63
C LYS A 313 -7.49 5.82 -22.94
N TYR A 314 -8.66 6.42 -23.17
CA TYR A 314 -9.02 7.71 -22.55
C TYR A 314 -9.08 7.62 -21.02
N TYR A 315 -9.67 6.55 -20.47
CA TYR A 315 -9.68 6.29 -19.02
C TYR A 315 -8.25 6.18 -18.49
N PHE A 316 -7.44 5.30 -19.08
CA PHE A 316 -6.08 5.01 -18.61
C PHE A 316 -5.17 6.25 -18.68
N GLU A 317 -5.20 7.01 -19.78
CA GLU A 317 -4.41 8.23 -19.92
C GLU A 317 -4.80 9.30 -18.90
N ASN A 318 -6.09 9.53 -18.67
CA ASN A 318 -6.53 10.51 -17.67
C ASN A 318 -6.16 10.09 -16.25
N ARG A 319 -6.34 8.82 -15.89
CA ARG A 319 -5.94 8.31 -14.56
C ARG A 319 -4.43 8.37 -14.35
N LYS A 320 -3.64 8.06 -15.38
CA LYS A 320 -2.18 8.23 -15.37
C LYS A 320 -1.77 9.69 -15.19
N LEU A 321 -2.43 10.63 -15.87
CA LEU A 321 -2.19 12.07 -15.72
C LEU A 321 -2.56 12.56 -14.32
N GLN A 322 -3.68 12.10 -13.75
CA GLN A 322 -4.07 12.41 -12.38
C GLN A 322 -3.02 11.95 -11.37
N LEU A 323 -2.58 10.69 -11.48
CA LEU A 323 -1.53 10.15 -10.63
C LEU A 323 -0.22 10.95 -10.75
N THR A 324 0.18 11.29 -11.99
CA THR A 324 1.40 12.09 -12.23
C THR A 324 1.28 13.50 -11.65
N SER A 325 0.09 14.11 -11.71
CA SER A 325 -0.20 15.40 -11.09
C SER A 325 -0.21 15.32 -9.56
N ASP A 326 -0.75 14.24 -8.99
CA ASP A 326 -0.79 14.01 -7.54
C ASP A 326 0.62 13.86 -6.94
N PHE A 327 1.63 13.47 -7.75
CA PHE A 327 3.03 13.41 -7.31
C PHE A 327 3.75 14.75 -7.23
N GLN A 328 3.16 15.84 -7.73
CA GLN A 328 3.76 17.16 -7.64
C GLN A 328 3.59 17.70 -6.22
N VAL A 329 4.58 17.43 -5.37
CA VAL A 329 4.67 18.04 -4.04
C VAL A 329 4.84 19.55 -4.23
N SER A 330 3.88 20.33 -3.75
CA SER A 330 3.93 21.78 -3.84
C SER A 330 5.09 22.30 -3.00
N SER A 331 6.02 23.04 -3.61
CA SER A 331 7.19 23.59 -2.91
C SER A 331 6.86 24.69 -1.88
N MET A 332 5.58 25.11 -1.84
CA MET A 332 5.09 26.19 -0.98
C MET A 332 4.69 25.71 0.42
N THR A 333 4.39 24.42 0.60
CA THR A 333 4.03 23.84 1.90
C THR A 333 5.13 22.89 2.37
N PRO A 334 5.56 22.95 3.64
CA PRO A 334 6.48 21.98 4.19
C PRO A 334 5.95 20.55 3.98
N PHE A 335 6.82 19.63 3.55
CA PHE A 335 6.42 18.24 3.33
C PHE A 335 5.83 17.60 4.60
N LEU A 336 6.32 18.00 5.78
CA LEU A 336 5.79 17.54 7.06
C LEU A 336 4.30 17.87 7.26
N GLU A 337 3.77 18.95 6.71
CA GLU A 337 2.34 19.28 6.86
C GLU A 337 1.48 18.58 5.81
N SER A 338 2.07 18.30 4.64
CA SER A 338 1.35 17.73 3.49
C SER A 338 1.47 16.21 3.35
N HIS A 339 2.42 15.55 4.03
CA HIS A 339 2.71 14.12 3.85
C HIS A 339 1.48 13.23 4.01
N GLN A 340 0.61 13.51 4.99
CA GLN A 340 -0.61 12.72 5.22
C GLN A 340 -1.53 12.78 4.00
N THR A 341 -1.80 13.99 3.51
CA THR A 341 -2.65 14.19 2.33
C THR A 341 -2.04 13.59 1.06
N PHE A 342 -0.72 13.68 0.91
CA PHE A 342 0.02 13.11 -0.21
C PHE A 342 -0.09 11.58 -0.26
N PHE A 343 0.21 10.90 0.85
CA PHE A 343 0.14 9.44 0.92
C PHE A 343 -1.30 8.92 0.94
N ALA A 344 -2.24 9.63 1.58
CA ALA A 344 -3.66 9.30 1.51
C ALA A 344 -4.21 9.39 0.08
N GLN A 345 -3.81 10.40 -0.70
CA GLN A 345 -4.20 10.52 -2.11
C GLN A 345 -3.74 9.30 -2.93
N ILE A 346 -2.49 8.88 -2.74
CA ILE A 346 -1.92 7.73 -3.44
C ILE A 346 -2.60 6.42 -3.01
N ALA A 347 -2.79 6.22 -1.70
CA ALA A 347 -3.51 5.05 -1.19
C ALA A 347 -4.91 4.96 -1.79
N GLY A 348 -5.64 6.08 -1.76
CA GLY A 348 -6.96 6.22 -2.34
C GLY A 348 -7.02 5.88 -3.81
N PHE A 349 -6.07 6.40 -4.60
CA PHE A 349 -5.98 6.13 -6.03
C PHE A 349 -5.90 4.62 -6.31
N PHE A 350 -5.00 3.91 -5.62
CA PHE A 350 -4.80 2.48 -5.83
C PHE A 350 -5.93 1.60 -5.25
N ILE A 351 -6.62 2.07 -4.20
CA ILE A 351 -7.86 1.43 -3.71
C ILE A 351 -8.98 1.53 -4.75
N VAL A 352 -9.10 2.69 -5.42
CA VAL A 352 -10.07 2.88 -6.50
C VAL A 352 -9.72 2.00 -7.70
N GLU A 353 -8.46 2.02 -8.17
CA GLU A 353 -8.05 1.18 -9.31
C GLU A 353 -8.19 -0.31 -9.02
N ASP A 354 -7.89 -0.75 -7.79
CA ASP A 354 -8.09 -2.14 -7.38
C ASP A 354 -9.57 -2.56 -7.40
N ARG A 355 -10.48 -1.66 -6.98
CA ARG A 355 -11.92 -1.89 -7.11
C ARG A 355 -12.37 -1.92 -8.57
N VAL A 356 -11.87 -1.01 -9.40
CA VAL A 356 -12.15 -0.98 -10.85
C VAL A 356 -11.59 -2.23 -11.54
N LEU A 357 -10.43 -2.72 -11.14
CA LEU A 357 -9.85 -3.96 -11.66
C LEU A 357 -10.74 -5.18 -11.32
N ARG A 358 -11.29 -5.24 -10.10
CA ARG A 358 -12.18 -6.34 -9.69
C ARG A 358 -13.58 -6.27 -10.31
N THR A 359 -14.13 -5.06 -10.50
CA THR A 359 -15.55 -4.89 -10.87
C THR A 359 -15.79 -4.32 -12.27
N GLY A 360 -14.77 -3.75 -12.91
CA GLY A 360 -14.83 -3.09 -14.22
C GLY A 360 -14.65 -4.02 -15.43
N GLY A 361 -14.61 -5.34 -15.22
CA GLY A 361 -14.49 -6.31 -16.31
C GLY A 361 -13.17 -6.16 -17.09
N LYS A 362 -13.25 -5.87 -18.40
CA LYS A 362 -12.09 -5.69 -19.29
C LYS A 362 -11.68 -4.22 -19.48
N LEU A 363 -12.15 -3.30 -18.63
CA LEU A 363 -11.85 -1.87 -18.73
C LEU A 363 -10.35 -1.59 -18.52
N VAL A 364 -9.73 -2.21 -17.52
CA VAL A 364 -8.31 -2.08 -17.17
C VAL A 364 -7.71 -3.47 -17.02
N SER A 365 -6.49 -3.67 -17.50
CA SER A 365 -5.74 -4.91 -17.30
C SER A 365 -4.92 -4.88 -16.02
N LYS A 366 -4.65 -6.06 -15.44
CA LYS A 366 -3.80 -6.17 -14.26
C LYS A 366 -2.39 -5.59 -14.50
N MET A 367 -1.82 -5.83 -15.68
CA MET A 367 -0.51 -5.34 -16.08
C MET A 367 -0.46 -3.81 -16.15
N GLU A 368 -1.53 -3.15 -16.59
CA GLU A 368 -1.61 -1.68 -16.60
C GLU A 368 -1.59 -1.08 -15.20
N VAL A 369 -2.32 -1.68 -14.25
CA VAL A 369 -2.31 -1.25 -12.84
C VAL A 369 -0.96 -1.52 -12.19
N GLU A 370 -0.35 -2.68 -12.45
CA GLU A 370 1.01 -3.02 -11.96
C GLU A 370 2.05 -2.01 -12.48
N ASN A 371 2.01 -1.63 -13.77
CA ASN A 371 2.91 -0.60 -14.33
C ASN A 371 2.70 0.80 -13.69
N LEU A 372 1.45 1.17 -13.39
CA LEU A 372 1.16 2.42 -12.67
C LEU A 372 1.70 2.36 -11.24
N TRP A 373 1.56 1.21 -10.57
CA TRP A 373 2.11 0.97 -9.24
C TRP A 373 3.64 1.07 -9.22
N ASP A 374 4.34 0.45 -10.17
CA ASP A 374 5.81 0.51 -10.24
C ASP A 374 6.31 1.95 -10.43
N THR A 375 5.62 2.73 -11.29
CA THR A 375 5.92 4.15 -11.50
C THR A 375 5.68 4.96 -10.23
N ALA A 376 4.56 4.71 -9.55
CA ALA A 376 4.21 5.35 -8.29
C ALA A 376 5.20 5.03 -7.18
N MET A 377 5.59 3.75 -7.06
CA MET A 377 6.52 3.26 -6.06
C MET A 377 7.90 3.92 -6.25
N SER A 378 8.43 3.90 -7.47
CA SER A 378 9.69 4.57 -7.79
C SER A 378 9.66 6.07 -7.42
N LYS A 379 8.54 6.75 -7.72
CA LYS A 379 8.39 8.18 -7.39
C LYS A 379 8.27 8.43 -5.89
N MET A 380 7.50 7.62 -5.16
CA MET A 380 7.38 7.70 -3.69
C MET A 380 8.73 7.49 -3.02
N CYS A 381 9.49 6.47 -3.42
CA CYS A 381 10.85 6.23 -2.93
C CYS A 381 11.76 7.45 -3.17
N SER A 382 11.77 7.99 -4.40
CA SER A 382 12.58 9.16 -4.74
C SER A 382 12.22 10.40 -3.90
N VAL A 383 10.92 10.67 -3.68
CA VAL A 383 10.47 11.79 -2.84
C VAL A 383 10.90 11.58 -1.39
N LEU A 384 10.72 10.38 -0.85
CA LEU A 384 11.12 10.07 0.53
C LEU A 384 12.62 10.15 0.74
N GLU A 385 13.44 9.64 -0.18
CA GLU A 385 14.90 9.73 -0.12
C GLU A 385 15.37 11.20 -0.12
N ASP A 386 14.81 12.06 -0.99
CA ASP A 386 15.15 13.49 -1.01
C ASP A 386 14.69 14.20 0.29
N GLN A 387 13.46 13.97 0.75
CA GLN A 387 12.93 14.64 1.94
C GLN A 387 13.66 14.19 3.21
N PHE A 388 13.91 12.89 3.38
CA PHE A 388 14.66 12.38 4.53
C PHE A 388 16.12 12.85 4.52
N SER A 389 16.75 13.07 3.36
CA SER A 389 18.11 13.63 3.30
C SER A 389 18.20 15.07 3.85
N ARG A 390 17.14 15.87 3.72
CA ARG A 390 17.10 17.29 4.12
C ARG A 390 16.70 17.51 5.59
N MET A 391 15.89 16.61 6.15
CA MET A 391 15.39 16.75 7.52
C MET A 391 16.50 16.65 8.57
N GLN A 392 16.37 17.44 9.65
CA GLN A 392 17.36 17.57 10.72
C GLN A 392 16.80 17.28 12.12
N THR A 393 15.57 16.77 12.21
CA THR A 393 14.87 16.55 13.49
C THR A 393 14.37 15.12 13.55
N ALA A 394 14.75 14.37 14.59
CA ALA A 394 14.38 12.95 14.73
C ALA A 394 12.85 12.75 14.71
N ASN A 395 12.11 13.59 15.44
CA ASN A 395 10.65 13.51 15.52
C ASN A 395 9.96 13.64 14.16
N HIS A 396 10.47 14.50 13.27
CA HIS A 396 9.91 14.66 11.92
C HIS A 396 10.11 13.41 11.06
N LEU A 397 11.28 12.75 11.18
CA LEU A 397 11.55 11.48 10.50
C LEU A 397 10.62 10.38 11.02
N LEU A 398 10.44 10.28 12.34
CA LEU A 398 9.59 9.26 12.95
C LEU A 398 8.13 9.41 12.51
N LEU A 399 7.56 10.63 12.57
CA LEU A 399 6.18 10.90 12.14
C LEU A 399 5.91 10.44 10.70
N ILE A 400 6.81 10.78 9.77
CA ILE A 400 6.66 10.41 8.37
C ILE A 400 6.87 8.91 8.18
N LYS A 401 7.89 8.32 8.83
CA LYS A 401 8.14 6.87 8.81
C LYS A 401 6.91 6.10 9.31
N ASP A 402 6.26 6.56 10.38
CA ASP A 402 5.07 5.91 10.93
C ASP A 402 3.91 5.98 9.94
N TYR A 403 3.65 7.14 9.33
CA TYR A 403 2.62 7.27 8.31
C TYR A 403 2.89 6.40 7.07
N VAL A 404 4.14 6.34 6.61
CA VAL A 404 4.57 5.50 5.47
C VAL A 404 4.45 4.02 5.80
N SER A 405 4.76 3.61 7.02
CA SER A 405 4.57 2.23 7.47
C SER A 405 3.07 1.86 7.52
N LEU A 406 2.18 2.79 7.90
CA LEU A 406 0.73 2.58 7.87
C LEU A 406 0.19 2.50 6.44
N LEU A 407 0.71 3.33 5.52
CA LEU A 407 0.46 3.22 4.09
C LEU A 407 0.86 1.85 3.56
N SER A 408 2.04 1.36 3.96
CA SER A 408 2.57 0.06 3.55
C SER A 408 1.66 -1.09 4.00
N VAL A 409 1.19 -1.07 5.25
CA VAL A 409 0.23 -2.05 5.77
C VAL A 409 -1.09 -1.97 5.02
N THR A 410 -1.60 -0.76 4.79
CA THR A 410 -2.85 -0.52 4.05
C THR A 410 -2.78 -1.12 2.65
N LEU A 411 -1.76 -0.78 1.86
CA LEU A 411 -1.62 -1.24 0.47
C LEU A 411 -1.30 -2.72 0.34
N ARG A 412 -0.57 -3.30 1.31
CA ARG A 412 -0.31 -4.75 1.38
C ARG A 412 -1.63 -5.54 1.52
N ARG A 413 -2.64 -5.00 2.21
CA ARG A 413 -3.99 -5.64 2.30
C ARG A 413 -4.70 -5.72 0.95
N TYR A 414 -4.38 -4.84 0.00
CA TYR A 414 -4.91 -4.86 -1.36
C TYR A 414 -4.00 -5.62 -2.35
N GLY A 415 -2.94 -6.28 -1.86
CA GLY A 415 -2.06 -7.13 -2.67
C GLY A 415 -0.94 -6.38 -3.40
N TYR A 416 -0.69 -5.11 -3.09
CA TYR A 416 0.42 -4.36 -3.69
C TYR A 416 1.77 -4.64 -2.99
N PRO A 417 2.87 -4.82 -3.75
CA PRO A 417 4.20 -5.02 -3.18
C PRO A 417 4.77 -3.70 -2.64
N VAL A 418 5.19 -3.70 -1.37
CA VAL A 418 5.63 -2.48 -0.63
C VAL A 418 7.08 -2.55 -0.13
N GLU A 419 7.82 -3.62 -0.44
CA GLU A 419 9.17 -3.87 0.11
C GLU A 419 10.15 -2.73 -0.20
N ALA A 420 10.10 -2.18 -1.42
CA ALA A 420 10.95 -1.04 -1.82
C ALA A 420 10.74 0.21 -0.93
N LEU A 421 9.53 0.40 -0.41
CA LEU A 421 9.21 1.51 0.50
C LEU A 421 9.85 1.27 1.88
N LEU A 422 9.73 0.05 2.40
CA LEU A 422 10.32 -0.36 3.67
C LEU A 422 11.85 -0.31 3.61
N ASP A 423 12.44 -0.69 2.47
CA ASP A 423 13.88 -0.57 2.24
C ASP A 423 14.36 0.88 2.35
N VAL A 424 13.64 1.84 1.75
CA VAL A 424 13.97 3.28 1.88
C VAL A 424 13.91 3.73 3.34
N LEU A 425 12.91 3.31 4.10
CA LEU A 425 12.82 3.61 5.54
C LEU A 425 14.03 3.05 6.29
N SER A 426 14.43 1.81 5.98
CA SER A 426 15.57 1.14 6.61
C SER A 426 16.91 1.83 6.33
N LYS A 427 17.11 2.37 5.12
CA LYS A 427 18.34 3.12 4.75
C LYS A 427 18.55 4.38 5.62
N HIS A 428 17.47 4.99 6.10
CA HIS A 428 17.52 6.23 6.87
C HIS A 428 17.55 6.01 8.39
N ARG A 429 17.61 4.75 8.82
CA ARG A 429 17.71 4.35 10.22
C ARG A 429 18.91 4.95 10.92
N ASP A 430 20.08 4.88 10.30
CA ASP A 430 21.32 5.36 10.93
C ASP A 430 21.27 6.89 11.09
N LYS A 431 20.71 7.61 10.10
CA LYS A 431 20.47 9.04 10.20
C LYS A 431 19.53 9.39 11.37
N TYR A 432 18.44 8.66 11.54
CA TYR A 432 17.52 8.89 12.66
C TYR A 432 18.23 8.73 14.01
N HIS A 433 19.00 7.66 14.20
CA HIS A 433 19.71 7.42 15.46
C HIS A 433 20.84 8.43 15.71
N GLU A 434 21.52 8.93 14.67
CA GLU A 434 22.50 10.02 14.83
C GLU A 434 21.84 11.34 15.31
N LEU A 435 20.66 11.67 14.79
CA LEU A 435 19.89 12.83 15.26
C LEU A 435 19.45 12.63 16.72
N LEU A 436 18.96 11.44 17.07
CA LEU A 436 18.55 11.11 18.43
C LEU A 436 19.72 11.19 19.42
N LEU A 437 20.90 10.67 19.05
CA LEU A 437 22.13 10.79 19.84
C LEU A 437 22.54 12.26 20.05
N SER A 438 22.41 13.09 19.01
CA SER A 438 22.70 14.53 19.10
C SER A 438 21.76 15.25 20.07
N ASP A 439 20.46 14.93 20.06
CA ASP A 439 19.49 15.53 20.97
C ASP A 439 19.71 15.06 22.41
N CYS A 440 19.97 13.77 22.63
CA CYS A 440 20.35 13.26 23.96
C CYS A 440 21.64 13.89 24.48
N ARG A 441 22.63 14.17 23.62
CA ARG A 441 23.87 14.86 24.03
C ARG A 441 23.58 16.24 24.62
N LYS A 442 22.67 17.00 24.03
CA LYS A 442 22.25 18.31 24.55
C LYS A 442 21.57 18.16 25.91
N GLN A 443 20.57 17.27 25.98
CA GLN A 443 19.81 17.03 27.22
C GLN A 443 20.71 16.55 28.37
N ILE A 444 21.66 15.64 28.12
CA ILE A 444 22.61 15.16 29.13
C ILE A 444 23.53 16.29 29.59
N THR A 445 24.03 17.12 28.67
CA THR A 445 24.90 18.25 29.04
C THR A 445 24.16 19.27 29.91
N GLU A 446 22.90 19.55 29.59
CA GLU A 446 22.03 20.43 30.38
C GLU A 446 21.74 19.85 31.77
N ALA A 447 21.42 18.54 31.85
CA ALA A 447 21.18 17.85 33.11
C ALA A 447 22.42 17.87 34.03
N LEU A 448 23.61 17.63 33.46
CA LEU A 448 24.88 17.67 34.21
C LEU A 448 25.25 19.08 34.67
N ALA A 449 24.94 20.11 33.88
CA ALA A 449 25.22 21.50 34.23
C ALA A 449 24.29 22.04 35.33
N ALA A 450 23.09 21.47 35.48
CA ALA A 450 22.11 21.87 36.47
C ALA A 450 22.37 21.30 37.87
N ASP A 451 23.14 20.22 37.98
CA ASP A 451 23.39 19.52 39.25
C ASP A 451 24.52 20.20 40.07
N LYS A 452 24.34 20.20 41.39
CA LYS A 452 25.35 20.63 42.37
C LYS A 452 26.18 19.48 42.93
N PHE A 453 25.81 18.23 42.60
CA PHE A 453 26.40 16.99 43.11
C PHE A 453 26.25 16.87 44.63
N GLU A 454 25.02 17.06 45.10
CA GLU A 454 24.59 16.81 46.47
C GLU A 454 23.65 15.59 46.52
N GLN A 455 23.58 14.93 47.67
CA GLN A 455 22.66 13.80 47.88
C GLN A 455 21.21 14.23 47.68
N MET A 456 20.44 13.42 46.95
CA MET A 456 19.04 13.71 46.68
C MET A 456 18.15 13.39 47.89
N TYR A 457 17.35 14.37 48.33
CA TYR A 457 16.40 14.23 49.42
C TYR A 457 14.98 13.98 48.88
N MET A 458 14.36 12.87 49.27
CA MET A 458 13.01 12.49 48.86
C MET A 458 12.06 12.54 50.06
N LYS A 459 11.02 13.36 49.97
CA LYS A 459 10.07 13.56 51.09
C LYS A 459 8.91 12.57 51.08
N LYS A 460 8.55 12.07 49.90
CA LYS A 460 7.34 11.26 49.67
C LYS A 460 7.66 10.00 48.88
N GLU A 461 6.81 8.98 49.05
CA GLU A 461 6.89 7.71 48.31
C GLU A 461 6.80 7.88 46.79
N TYR A 462 5.99 8.82 46.29
CA TYR A 462 5.88 9.10 44.85
C TYR A 462 7.22 9.54 44.24
N GLU A 463 8.00 10.38 44.95
CA GLU A 463 9.32 10.82 44.49
C GLU A 463 10.31 9.63 44.42
N TYR A 464 10.23 8.71 45.38
CA TYR A 464 11.02 7.48 45.39
C TYR A 464 10.61 6.54 44.23
N SER A 465 9.30 6.40 43.99
CA SER A 465 8.79 5.59 42.88
C SER A 465 9.30 6.11 41.52
N MET A 466 9.21 7.42 41.30
CA MET A 466 9.67 8.05 40.07
C MET A 466 11.19 7.98 39.86
N ASN A 467 11.99 8.22 40.90
CA ASN A 467 13.44 8.38 40.78
C ASN A 467 14.24 7.10 41.04
N VAL A 468 13.71 6.14 41.81
CA VAL A 468 14.42 4.93 42.24
C VAL A 468 13.76 3.68 41.65
N LEU A 469 12.47 3.47 41.92
CA LEU A 469 11.78 2.23 41.52
C LEU A 469 11.64 2.11 40.00
N SER A 470 11.31 3.21 39.31
CA SER A 470 11.13 3.20 37.86
C SER A 470 12.37 2.66 37.12
N PHE A 471 13.57 2.91 37.65
CA PHE A 471 14.86 2.52 37.08
C PHE A 471 15.51 1.31 37.77
N GLN A 472 14.81 0.65 38.70
CA GLN A 472 15.32 -0.48 39.49
C GLN A 472 16.64 -0.18 40.23
N LEU A 473 16.81 1.04 40.75
CA LEU A 473 18.04 1.47 41.45
C LEU A 473 18.11 1.01 42.92
N GLN A 474 17.05 0.37 43.42
CA GLN A 474 16.97 -0.08 44.81
C GLN A 474 17.98 -1.18 45.13
N THR A 475 18.61 -1.09 46.30
CA THR A 475 19.54 -2.12 46.81
C THR A 475 18.79 -3.18 47.64
N SER A 476 17.61 -2.86 48.15
CA SER A 476 16.79 -3.70 49.03
C SER A 476 15.33 -3.69 48.60
N ASN A 477 14.64 -4.82 48.79
CA ASN A 477 13.21 -4.97 48.48
C ASN A 477 12.28 -4.35 49.55
N ILE A 478 12.84 -3.74 50.61
CA ILE A 478 12.11 -3.12 51.70
C ILE A 478 11.95 -1.63 51.39
N MET A 479 10.73 -1.12 51.51
CA MET A 479 10.43 0.29 51.32
C MET A 479 11.09 1.13 52.44
N PRO A 480 11.84 2.20 52.08
CA PRO A 480 12.52 3.01 53.07
C PRO A 480 11.54 3.90 53.86
N ALA A 481 11.98 4.34 55.04
CA ALA A 481 11.31 5.39 55.79
C ALA A 481 11.56 6.76 55.14
N PHE A 482 10.57 7.66 55.22
CA PHE A 482 10.65 9.02 54.66
C PHE A 482 10.86 10.06 55.77
N PRO A 483 11.68 11.10 55.56
CA PRO A 483 12.39 11.43 54.32
C PRO A 483 13.57 10.49 54.04
N TYR A 484 13.72 10.08 52.78
CA TYR A 484 14.78 9.20 52.31
C TYR A 484 15.91 10.04 51.69
N VAL A 485 17.16 9.76 52.09
CA VAL A 485 18.36 10.36 51.51
C VAL A 485 18.99 9.34 50.58
N ALA A 486 19.02 9.66 49.28
CA ALA A 486 19.62 8.77 48.29
C ALA A 486 21.15 8.91 48.29
N PRO A 487 21.90 7.82 48.05
CA PRO A 487 23.36 7.86 47.94
C PRO A 487 23.84 8.53 46.63
N PHE A 488 22.92 9.00 45.79
CA PHE A 488 23.19 9.63 44.50
C PHE A 488 22.56 11.03 44.39
N SER A 489 23.06 11.83 43.45
CA SER A 489 22.51 13.16 43.12
C SER A 489 21.46 13.10 42.01
N CYS A 490 20.80 14.23 41.70
CA CYS A 490 19.73 14.28 40.69
C CYS A 490 20.22 13.94 39.26
N THR A 491 21.52 14.09 38.99
CA THR A 491 22.15 13.63 37.73
C THR A 491 21.78 12.20 37.36
N VAL A 492 21.73 11.28 38.33
CA VAL A 492 21.47 9.86 38.05
C VAL A 492 20.06 9.64 37.47
N PRO A 493 18.96 9.96 38.18
CA PRO A 493 17.62 9.77 37.64
C PRO A 493 17.36 10.59 36.37
N ASP A 494 17.92 11.81 36.25
CA ASP A 494 17.74 12.63 35.05
C ASP A 494 18.41 12.02 33.81
N CYS A 495 19.66 11.55 33.93
CA CYS A 495 20.31 10.80 32.85
C CYS A 495 19.56 9.50 32.55
N CYS A 496 19.04 8.80 33.56
CA CYS A 496 18.28 7.58 33.35
C CYS A 496 16.97 7.84 32.57
N ARG A 497 16.28 8.97 32.80
CA ARG A 497 15.10 9.37 32.02
C ARG A 497 15.45 9.55 30.55
N ILE A 498 16.54 10.26 30.27
CA ILE A 498 16.99 10.54 28.90
C ILE A 498 17.34 9.23 28.18
N VAL A 499 18.06 8.32 28.85
CA VAL A 499 18.40 7.01 28.27
C VAL A 499 17.15 6.14 28.07
N ARG A 500 16.18 6.16 28.99
CA ARG A 500 14.90 5.45 28.80
C ARG A 500 14.15 5.98 27.59
N SER A 501 13.97 7.30 27.49
CA SER A 501 13.32 7.94 26.33
C SER A 501 14.02 7.56 25.03
N PHE A 502 15.35 7.57 25.00
CA PHE A 502 16.12 7.13 23.83
C PHE A 502 15.80 5.70 23.42
N ILE A 503 15.69 4.78 24.38
CA ILE A 503 15.35 3.37 24.11
C ILE A 503 13.93 3.28 23.55
N GLU A 504 12.96 3.96 24.16
CA GLU A 504 11.57 3.99 23.70
C GLU A 504 11.46 4.56 22.27
N ASP A 505 12.14 5.67 21.99
CA ASP A 505 12.18 6.30 20.67
C ASP A 505 12.87 5.42 19.62
N SER A 506 13.99 4.79 19.99
CA SER A 506 14.72 3.85 19.12
C SER A 506 13.87 2.62 18.78
N VAL A 507 13.19 2.04 19.77
CA VAL A 507 12.28 0.91 19.56
C VAL A 507 11.08 1.34 18.71
N SER A 508 10.49 2.51 18.97
CA SER A 508 9.38 3.06 18.19
C SER A 508 9.78 3.23 16.72
N PHE A 509 10.98 3.75 16.44
CA PHE A 509 11.48 3.86 15.08
C PHE A 509 11.68 2.49 14.41
N MET A 510 12.27 1.53 15.12
CA MET A 510 12.54 0.19 14.58
C MET A 510 11.28 -0.66 14.40
N SER A 511 10.25 -0.41 15.20
CA SER A 511 8.96 -1.08 15.10
C SER A 511 8.33 -0.83 13.72
N HIS A 512 7.59 -1.80 13.18
CA HIS A 512 6.87 -1.67 11.91
C HIS A 512 7.75 -1.47 10.64
N GLY A 513 9.07 -1.69 10.73
CA GLY A 513 10.02 -1.60 9.62
C GLY A 513 10.21 -2.88 8.79
N GLY A 514 9.44 -3.94 9.04
CA GLY A 514 9.54 -5.23 8.34
C GLY A 514 10.61 -6.20 8.87
N GLN A 515 11.56 -5.73 9.68
CA GLN A 515 12.55 -6.57 10.35
C GLN A 515 11.97 -7.16 11.65
N LEU A 516 12.03 -8.49 11.80
CA LEU A 516 11.53 -9.21 12.97
C LEU A 516 12.45 -9.06 14.19
N ASP A 517 13.77 -8.96 13.98
CA ASP A 517 14.78 -8.85 15.05
C ASP A 517 15.55 -7.53 14.94
N PHE A 518 15.12 -6.52 15.70
CA PHE A 518 15.76 -5.20 15.71
C PHE A 518 16.53 -4.87 17.01
N TYR A 519 16.55 -5.78 17.97
CA TYR A 519 17.26 -5.56 19.25
C TYR A 519 18.74 -5.26 19.07
N ASP A 520 19.44 -5.96 18.18
CA ASP A 520 20.87 -5.74 17.95
C ASP A 520 21.17 -4.31 17.49
N VAL A 521 20.22 -3.71 16.76
CA VAL A 521 20.31 -2.32 16.31
C VAL A 521 20.14 -1.37 17.49
N VAL A 522 19.06 -1.54 18.26
CA VAL A 522 18.77 -0.73 19.45
C VAL A 522 19.94 -0.83 20.43
N LYS A 523 20.45 -2.04 20.65
CA LYS A 523 21.62 -2.31 21.49
C LYS A 523 22.86 -1.60 20.98
N LYS A 524 23.18 -1.66 19.68
CA LYS A 524 24.33 -0.96 19.09
C LYS A 524 24.25 0.55 19.35
N TYR A 525 23.09 1.16 19.18
CA TYR A 525 22.92 2.60 19.40
C TYR A 525 22.84 2.99 20.88
N LEU A 526 22.30 2.12 21.73
CA LEU A 526 22.35 2.26 23.20
C LEU A 526 23.80 2.19 23.70
N ASP A 527 24.60 1.24 23.21
CA ASP A 527 26.03 1.14 23.53
C ASP A 527 26.77 2.44 23.17
N ARG A 528 26.46 3.02 22.00
CA ARG A 528 27.03 4.32 21.58
C ARG A 528 26.54 5.50 22.43
N LEU A 529 25.25 5.54 22.79
CA LEU A 529 24.76 6.57 23.72
C LEU A 529 25.52 6.52 25.04
N LEU A 530 25.69 5.33 25.61
CA LEU A 530 26.37 5.17 26.89
C LEU A 530 27.87 5.50 26.77
N THR A 531 28.58 4.98 25.77
CA THR A 531 30.05 5.10 25.65
C THR A 531 30.53 6.39 24.99
N GLU A 532 29.83 6.94 24.00
CA GLU A 532 30.26 8.15 23.28
C GLU A 532 29.64 9.42 23.90
N VAL A 533 28.39 9.34 24.35
CA VAL A 533 27.66 10.53 24.83
C VAL A 533 27.72 10.65 26.35
N LEU A 534 27.24 9.66 27.09
CA LEU A 534 27.15 9.74 28.55
C LEU A 534 28.53 9.66 29.21
N ASP A 535 29.34 8.64 28.89
CA ASP A 535 30.71 8.47 29.41
C ASP A 535 31.60 9.67 29.05
N GLY A 536 31.50 10.14 27.80
CA GLY A 536 32.23 11.32 27.33
C GLY A 536 31.83 12.61 28.04
N ALA A 537 30.54 12.83 28.28
CA ALA A 537 30.05 14.01 28.99
C ALA A 537 30.45 14.00 30.48
N LEU A 538 30.33 12.84 31.13
CA LEU A 538 30.75 12.65 32.52
C LEU A 538 32.27 12.83 32.68
N LEU A 539 33.08 12.26 31.79
CA LEU A 539 34.53 12.41 31.82
C LEU A 539 34.95 13.89 31.66
N LYS A 540 34.32 14.61 30.73
CA LYS A 540 34.57 16.05 30.55
C LYS A 540 34.21 16.84 31.81
N LEU A 541 33.08 16.51 32.44
CA LEU A 541 32.63 17.13 33.68
C LEU A 541 33.62 16.87 34.83
N ILE A 542 34.05 15.63 35.02
CA ILE A 542 35.01 15.24 36.07
C ILE A 542 36.30 16.05 35.97
N HIS A 543 36.87 16.21 34.78
CA HIS A 543 38.10 16.97 34.60
C HIS A 543 37.93 18.49 34.69
N THR A 544 36.72 19.04 34.50
CA THR A 544 36.51 20.49 34.37
C THR A 544 35.91 21.13 35.62
N SER A 545 34.94 20.48 36.26
CA SER A 545 34.10 21.12 37.29
C SER A 545 34.21 20.50 38.68
N ILE A 546 34.77 19.29 38.82
CA ILE A 546 34.89 18.61 40.11
C ILE A 546 36.24 18.99 40.73
N GLY A 547 36.19 19.84 41.77
CA GLY A 547 37.38 20.23 42.54
C GLY A 547 37.29 19.92 44.03
N GLY A 548 36.08 19.65 44.55
CA GLY A 548 35.86 19.36 45.97
C GLY A 548 35.85 17.87 46.28
N VAL A 549 36.37 17.48 47.45
CA VAL A 549 36.34 16.08 47.94
C VAL A 549 34.91 15.56 48.04
N THR A 550 33.97 16.36 48.55
CA THR A 550 32.55 15.98 48.67
C THR A 550 31.89 15.75 47.31
N GLN A 551 32.17 16.59 46.32
CA GLN A 551 31.67 16.43 44.95
C GLN A 551 32.28 15.21 44.27
N ALA A 552 33.58 14.96 44.46
CA ALA A 552 34.25 13.77 43.94
C ALA A 552 33.70 12.48 44.56
N MET A 553 33.42 12.49 45.87
CA MET A 553 32.73 11.38 46.55
C MET A 553 31.34 11.14 45.96
N GLN A 554 30.55 12.20 45.79
CA GLN A 554 29.21 12.06 45.23
C GLN A 554 29.25 11.55 43.78
N MET A 555 30.23 11.98 42.98
CA MET A 555 30.41 11.48 41.63
C MET A 555 30.79 9.99 41.60
N ALA A 556 31.71 9.56 42.45
CA ALA A 556 32.06 8.14 42.57
C ALA A 556 30.87 7.28 43.04
N ALA A 557 30.02 7.81 43.94
CA ALA A 557 28.78 7.15 44.32
C ALA A 557 27.76 7.08 43.17
N ASN A 558 27.61 8.16 42.39
CA ASN A 558 26.78 8.17 41.19
C ASN A 558 27.23 7.11 40.18
N MET A 559 28.54 6.93 39.97
CA MET A 559 29.07 5.92 39.05
C MET A 559 28.67 4.49 39.43
N ALA A 560 28.70 4.16 40.71
CA ALA A 560 28.24 2.84 41.19
C ALA A 560 26.73 2.61 41.04
N VAL A 561 25.93 3.69 41.03
CA VAL A 561 24.50 3.60 40.75
C VAL A 561 24.26 3.48 39.25
N PHE A 562 25.02 4.20 38.42
CA PHE A 562 24.97 4.05 36.96
C PHE A 562 25.35 2.65 36.48
N GLU A 563 26.25 1.95 37.17
CA GLU A 563 26.56 0.54 36.86
C GLU A 563 25.31 -0.34 36.92
N ARG A 564 24.49 -0.17 37.95
CA ARG A 564 23.20 -0.87 38.08
C ARG A 564 22.18 -0.39 37.05
N ALA A 565 22.14 0.91 36.78
CA ALA A 565 21.23 1.50 35.79
C ALA A 565 21.52 0.99 34.36
N CYS A 566 22.79 0.80 34.01
CA CYS A 566 23.19 0.28 32.70
C CYS A 566 22.61 -1.12 32.45
N ASP A 567 22.67 -2.02 33.44
CA ASP A 567 22.05 -3.34 33.35
C ASP A 567 20.53 -3.26 33.15
N PHE A 568 19.87 -2.30 33.80
CA PHE A 568 18.45 -2.03 33.60
C PHE A 568 18.15 -1.58 32.16
N PHE A 569 18.91 -0.64 31.60
CA PHE A 569 18.70 -0.13 30.23
C PHE A 569 18.73 -1.24 29.19
N PHE A 570 19.70 -2.14 29.31
CA PHE A 570 19.82 -3.26 28.39
C PHE A 570 18.70 -4.29 28.50
N ARG A 571 18.23 -4.56 29.73
CA ARG A 571 17.07 -5.42 29.98
C ARG A 571 15.80 -4.78 29.44
N HIS A 572 15.63 -3.48 29.68
CA HIS A 572 14.49 -2.72 29.20
C HIS A 572 14.43 -2.67 27.67
N ALA A 573 15.56 -2.41 27.00
CA ALA A 573 15.66 -2.46 25.54
C ALA A 573 15.31 -3.84 24.97
N ALA A 574 15.75 -4.93 25.63
CA ALA A 574 15.43 -6.29 25.20
C ALA A 574 13.92 -6.60 25.35
N GLN A 575 13.35 -6.20 26.48
CA GLN A 575 11.93 -6.38 26.78
C GLN A 575 11.04 -5.60 25.79
N LEU A 576 11.37 -4.35 25.50
CA LEU A 576 10.64 -3.55 24.51
C LEU A 576 10.81 -4.07 23.07
N SER A 577 11.92 -4.75 22.78
CA SER A 577 12.16 -5.38 21.48
C SER A 577 11.54 -6.79 21.35
N GLY A 578 10.79 -7.27 22.35
CA GLY A 578 10.14 -8.58 22.33
C GLY A 578 11.07 -9.78 22.58
N ILE A 579 12.30 -9.55 23.09
CA ILE A 579 13.24 -10.62 23.40
C ILE A 579 13.05 -11.10 24.84
N PRO A 580 12.89 -12.42 25.07
CA PRO A 580 12.83 -12.98 26.42
C PRO A 580 14.06 -12.60 27.26
N LEU A 581 13.83 -12.08 28.46
CA LEU A 581 14.87 -11.61 29.39
C LEU A 581 15.98 -12.65 29.65
N ARG A 582 15.63 -13.95 29.68
CA ARG A 582 16.60 -15.05 29.85
C ARG A 582 17.65 -15.13 28.74
N MET A 583 17.33 -14.67 27.53
CA MET A 583 18.28 -14.58 26.42
C MET A 583 19.14 -13.31 26.51
N ALA A 584 18.58 -12.21 27.02
CA ALA A 584 19.31 -10.96 27.22
C ALA A 584 20.34 -11.03 28.37
N GLU A 585 20.10 -11.86 29.39
CA GLU A 585 20.95 -12.02 30.59
C GLU A 585 22.16 -12.95 30.39
N ARG A 586 22.24 -13.71 29.28
CA ARG A 586 23.28 -14.74 29.05
C ARG A 586 24.70 -14.19 28.78
N GLY A 587 24.87 -12.88 28.62
CA GLY A 587 26.19 -12.26 28.44
C GLY A 587 26.63 -11.47 29.67
N ARG A 588 27.85 -11.73 30.19
CA ARG A 588 28.54 -10.77 31.05
C ARG A 588 28.75 -9.49 30.24
N ARG A 589 28.04 -8.43 30.60
CA ARG A 589 28.19 -7.12 29.95
C ARG A 589 29.33 -6.36 30.63
N LEU A 590 30.23 -5.80 29.83
CA LEU A 590 31.23 -4.86 30.34
C LEU A 590 30.49 -3.58 30.72
N PHE A 591 30.84 -2.98 31.86
CA PHE A 591 30.26 -1.70 32.26
C PHE A 591 30.63 -0.62 31.22
N PRO A 592 29.66 0.05 30.56
CA PRO A 592 29.98 0.96 29.45
C PRO A 592 30.70 2.25 29.85
N LEU A 593 30.50 2.74 31.08
CA LEU A 593 31.04 4.02 31.55
C LEU A 593 32.40 3.85 32.27
N THR A 594 33.27 2.99 31.75
CA THR A 594 34.54 2.67 32.44
C THR A 594 35.43 3.90 32.59
N LYS A 595 35.50 4.77 31.56
CA LYS A 595 36.43 5.90 31.59
C LYS A 595 36.01 6.94 32.61
N ALA A 596 34.73 7.26 32.70
CA ALA A 596 34.20 8.16 33.70
C ALA A 596 34.33 7.60 35.12
N ARG A 597 34.11 6.29 35.31
CA ARG A 597 34.34 5.64 36.62
C ARG A 597 35.78 5.73 37.07
N ASP A 598 36.71 5.32 36.21
CA ASP A 598 38.13 5.30 36.55
C ASP A 598 38.62 6.74 36.81
N ALA A 599 38.19 7.71 36.01
CA ALA A 599 38.49 9.13 36.22
C ALA A 599 37.87 9.69 37.53
N ALA A 600 36.67 9.27 37.92
CA ALA A 600 36.02 9.70 39.15
C ALA A 600 36.77 9.17 40.39
N GLU A 601 37.17 7.91 40.37
CA GLU A 601 37.96 7.29 41.43
C GLU A 601 39.36 7.90 41.51
N GLU A 602 40.03 8.12 40.37
CA GLU A 602 41.33 8.78 40.31
C GLU A 602 41.26 10.21 40.85
N MET A 603 40.26 11.00 40.44
CA MET A 603 40.03 12.36 40.94
C MET A 603 39.81 12.38 42.46
N LEU A 604 38.97 11.49 42.99
CA LEU A 604 38.75 11.37 44.43
C LEU A 604 40.06 11.00 45.15
N SER A 605 40.78 10.01 44.66
CA SER A 605 42.06 9.58 45.25
C SER A 605 43.09 10.70 45.24
N GLY A 606 43.21 11.46 44.14
CA GLY A 606 44.15 12.57 43.99
C GLY A 606 43.85 13.72 44.96
N LEU A 607 42.58 14.11 45.09
CA LEU A 607 42.16 15.15 46.04
C LEU A 607 42.40 14.75 47.50
N LEU A 608 42.19 13.47 47.82
CA LEU A 608 42.46 12.95 49.17
C LEU A 608 43.95 12.90 49.48
N LYS A 609 44.78 12.45 48.52
CA LYS A 609 46.25 12.47 48.64
C LYS A 609 46.75 13.90 48.86
N GLN A 610 46.26 14.88 48.10
CA GLN A 610 46.61 16.28 48.28
C GLN A 610 46.22 16.84 49.66
N LYS A 611 45.09 16.40 50.23
CA LYS A 611 44.70 16.76 51.60
C LYS A 611 45.61 16.14 52.64
N VAL A 612 45.95 14.87 52.46
CA VAL A 612 46.89 14.15 53.31
C VAL A 612 48.29 14.77 53.25
N ASP A 613 48.76 15.16 52.07
CA ASP A 613 50.03 15.88 51.91
C ASP A 613 50.07 17.15 52.75
N GLY A 614 48.97 17.89 52.83
CA GLY A 614 48.85 19.08 53.68
C GLY A 614 49.07 18.79 55.17
N PHE A 615 48.57 17.66 55.67
CA PHE A 615 48.82 17.22 57.05
C PHE A 615 50.24 16.67 57.22
N LEU A 616 50.77 15.96 56.22
CA LEU A 616 52.11 15.38 56.24
C LEU A 616 53.22 16.44 56.16
N LEU A 617 52.95 17.67 55.74
CA LEU A 617 53.90 18.79 55.88
C LEU A 617 54.33 19.02 57.34
N LEU A 618 53.49 18.66 58.31
CA LEU A 618 53.82 18.73 59.74
C LEU A 618 54.96 17.76 60.14
N ILE A 619 55.36 16.82 59.26
CA ILE A 619 56.56 15.98 59.46
C ILE A 619 57.82 16.83 59.60
N GLU A 620 57.88 18.03 59.01
CA GLU A 620 59.00 18.95 59.16
C GLU A 620 59.20 19.40 60.63
N ASN A 621 58.14 19.38 61.44
CA ASN A 621 58.17 19.75 62.85
C ASN A 621 58.64 18.58 63.76
N VAL A 622 58.85 17.39 63.20
CA VAL A 622 59.27 16.21 63.98
C VAL A 622 60.70 16.38 64.48
N ASN A 623 60.90 16.15 65.78
CA ASN A 623 62.23 16.16 66.37
C ASN A 623 62.97 14.83 66.09
N TRP A 624 63.70 14.79 64.99
CA TRP A 624 64.50 13.64 64.57
C TRP A 624 65.64 13.24 65.53
N MET A 625 65.97 14.10 66.50
CA MET A 625 67.05 13.90 67.47
C MET A 625 66.56 14.01 68.91
N ALA A 626 65.37 13.47 69.20
CA ALA A 626 64.76 13.48 70.54
C ALA A 626 65.58 12.68 71.56
N ASP A 627 65.74 13.23 72.77
CA ASP A 627 66.54 12.60 73.84
C ASP A 627 65.79 11.47 74.55
N ASP A 628 64.46 11.56 74.63
CA ASP A 628 63.57 10.55 75.20
C ASP A 628 62.64 9.92 74.14
N PRO A 629 62.22 8.65 74.32
CA PRO A 629 61.20 8.06 73.48
C PRO A 629 59.84 8.71 73.75
N LEU A 630 59.19 9.20 72.69
CA LEU A 630 57.81 9.69 72.75
C LEU A 630 56.85 8.55 73.13
N GLN A 631 55.97 8.80 74.11
CA GLN A 631 54.92 7.86 74.53
C GLN A 631 53.62 8.02 73.73
N SER A 632 53.39 9.20 73.17
CA SER A 632 52.29 9.51 72.25
C SER A 632 52.82 9.72 70.84
N GLY A 633 51.96 9.55 69.84
CA GLY A 633 52.31 9.78 68.44
C GLY A 633 52.75 11.20 68.13
N ASN A 634 53.36 11.38 66.95
CA ASN A 634 53.68 12.70 66.44
C ASN A 634 52.40 13.44 65.98
N GLU A 635 52.42 14.77 66.04
CA GLU A 635 51.27 15.64 65.74
C GLU A 635 50.68 15.38 64.35
N TYR A 636 51.53 15.17 63.34
CA TYR A 636 51.08 14.90 61.97
C TYR A 636 50.24 13.63 61.85
N VAL A 637 50.56 12.56 62.58
CA VAL A 637 49.80 11.31 62.52
C VAL A 637 48.46 11.46 63.23
N HIS A 638 48.41 12.22 64.32
CA HIS A 638 47.15 12.50 64.99
C HIS A 638 46.18 13.25 64.06
N GLU A 639 46.65 14.27 63.35
CA GLU A 639 45.84 14.99 62.35
C GLU A 639 45.42 14.07 61.19
N VAL A 640 46.32 13.23 60.67
CA VAL A 640 46.01 12.26 59.61
C VAL A 640 44.97 11.24 60.07
N ILE A 641 45.09 10.70 61.29
CA ILE A 641 44.11 9.74 61.85
C ILE A 641 42.76 10.41 62.02
N ILE A 642 42.69 11.61 62.59
CA ILE A 642 41.43 12.37 62.75
C ILE A 642 40.79 12.59 61.37
N PHE A 643 41.59 12.96 60.38
CA PHE A 643 41.12 13.10 59.00
C PHE A 643 40.59 11.78 58.44
N LEU A 644 41.34 10.68 58.56
CA LEU A 644 40.93 9.36 58.05
C LEU A 644 39.66 8.82 58.74
N GLU A 645 39.51 9.04 60.04
CA GLU A 645 38.29 8.69 60.79
C GLU A 645 37.09 9.53 60.33
N THR A 646 37.27 10.84 60.20
CA THR A 646 36.23 11.76 59.70
C THR A 646 35.85 11.43 58.25
N LEU A 647 36.84 11.13 57.42
CA LEU A 647 36.69 10.71 56.04
C LEU A 647 35.89 9.42 55.96
N THR A 648 36.26 8.39 56.73
CA THR A 648 35.60 7.09 56.71
C THR A 648 34.14 7.19 57.17
N SER A 649 33.89 7.95 58.24
CA SER A 649 32.53 8.22 58.74
C SER A 649 31.65 8.90 57.68
N THR A 650 32.19 9.90 56.97
CA THR A 650 31.47 10.62 55.92
C THR A 650 31.29 9.75 54.66
N ALA A 651 32.36 9.07 54.25
CA ALA A 651 32.40 8.27 53.04
C ALA A 651 31.51 7.03 53.13
N GLN A 652 31.36 6.40 54.29
CA GLN A 652 30.47 5.25 54.47
C GLN A 652 28.99 5.59 54.19
N GLN A 653 28.58 6.85 54.36
CA GLN A 653 27.21 7.29 54.10
C GLN A 653 26.92 7.51 52.61
N ILE A 654 27.97 7.70 51.80
CA ILE A 654 27.85 8.14 50.39
C ILE A 654 28.38 7.05 49.44
N LEU A 655 29.57 6.52 49.71
CA LEU A 655 30.29 5.62 48.82
C LEU A 655 29.91 4.15 49.06
N PRO A 656 29.90 3.34 47.98
CA PRO A 656 29.89 1.90 48.10
C PRO A 656 31.16 1.39 48.79
N VAL A 657 31.00 0.32 49.56
CA VAL A 657 32.06 -0.37 50.33
C VAL A 657 33.29 -0.68 49.48
N GLN A 658 33.10 -1.13 48.24
CA GLN A 658 34.19 -1.50 47.33
C GLN A 658 35.00 -0.30 46.81
N VAL A 659 34.36 0.86 46.67
CA VAL A 659 35.05 2.11 46.29
C VAL A 659 35.79 2.67 47.50
N LEU A 660 35.13 2.69 48.66
CA LEU A 660 35.73 3.14 49.92
C LEU A 660 37.01 2.36 50.23
N LYS A 661 36.97 1.02 50.12
CA LYS A 661 38.14 0.17 50.32
C LYS A 661 39.33 0.57 49.43
N ARG A 662 39.10 0.69 48.12
CA ARG A 662 40.16 1.01 47.14
C ARG A 662 40.76 2.38 47.41
N VAL A 663 39.91 3.37 47.66
CA VAL A 663 40.36 4.74 47.97
C VAL A 663 41.16 4.79 49.27
N LEU A 664 40.71 4.11 50.33
CA LEU A 664 41.44 4.04 51.60
C LEU A 664 42.79 3.33 51.44
N GLN A 665 42.84 2.25 50.66
CA GLN A 665 44.07 1.54 50.36
C GLN A 665 45.07 2.45 49.63
N ASP A 666 44.63 3.17 48.62
CA ASP A 666 45.48 4.10 47.85
C ASP A 666 46.00 5.25 48.70
N VAL A 667 45.18 5.76 49.63
CA VAL A 667 45.59 6.82 50.56
C VAL A 667 46.60 6.29 51.59
N LEU A 668 46.40 5.08 52.14
CA LEU A 668 47.33 4.48 53.09
C LEU A 668 48.68 4.11 52.43
N CYS A 669 48.67 3.62 51.19
CA CYS A 669 49.88 3.43 50.39
C CYS A 669 50.64 4.76 50.24
N HIS A 670 49.94 5.84 49.87
CA HIS A 670 50.52 7.17 49.71
C HIS A 670 51.12 7.71 51.02
N ILE A 671 50.44 7.51 52.16
CA ILE A 671 50.98 7.86 53.48
C ILE A 671 52.28 7.10 53.75
N SER A 672 52.31 5.79 53.49
CA SER A 672 53.51 4.97 53.66
C SER A 672 54.67 5.46 52.78
N GLU A 673 54.40 5.75 51.51
CA GLU A 673 55.39 6.30 50.56
C GLU A 673 55.94 7.64 51.02
N MET A 674 55.09 8.53 51.55
CA MET A 674 55.50 9.85 52.03
C MET A 674 56.31 9.79 53.33
N ILE A 675 55.99 8.88 54.26
CA ILE A 675 56.80 8.67 55.48
C ILE A 675 58.22 8.18 55.10
N VAL A 676 58.31 7.21 54.18
CA VAL A 676 59.59 6.73 53.65
C VAL A 676 60.31 7.83 52.87
N GLY A 677 59.57 8.59 52.06
CA GLY A 677 60.05 9.74 51.30
C GLY A 677 60.63 10.84 52.16
N ALA A 678 60.02 11.14 53.32
CA ALA A 678 60.53 12.11 54.27
C ALA A 678 61.91 11.71 54.83
N LEU A 679 62.10 10.42 55.15
CA LEU A 679 63.40 9.89 55.57
C LEU A 679 64.46 9.92 54.45
N LEU A 680 64.04 9.76 53.20
CA LEU A 680 64.91 9.88 52.03
C LEU A 680 65.27 11.33 51.69
N GLY A 681 64.35 12.27 51.92
CA GLY A 681 64.48 13.68 51.58
C GLY A 681 65.62 14.40 52.30
N GLU A 682 66.05 15.53 51.75
CA GLU A 682 67.12 16.35 52.34
C GLU A 682 66.70 17.07 53.64
N SER A 683 65.39 17.12 53.92
CA SER A 683 64.81 17.66 55.15
C SER A 683 65.32 16.90 56.38
N VAL A 684 65.40 15.57 56.30
CA VAL A 684 65.94 14.72 57.36
C VAL A 684 67.42 14.42 57.08
N LYS A 685 68.31 15.22 57.68
CA LYS A 685 69.76 15.03 57.56
C LYS A 685 70.31 13.95 58.49
N ARG A 686 69.75 13.85 59.70
CA ARG A 686 70.16 12.90 60.74
C ARG A 686 68.97 12.56 61.62
N PHE A 687 68.83 11.30 61.99
CA PHE A 687 67.83 10.84 62.96
C PHE A 687 68.39 9.78 63.90
N ASN A 688 67.81 9.64 65.10
CA ASN A 688 68.25 8.67 66.10
C ASN A 688 67.27 7.49 66.27
N VAL A 689 67.66 6.48 67.07
CA VAL A 689 66.83 5.30 67.34
C VAL A 689 65.50 5.68 68.01
N ASN A 690 65.49 6.71 68.85
CA ASN A 690 64.27 7.19 69.52
C ASN A 690 63.26 7.77 68.51
N ALA A 691 63.72 8.47 67.47
CA ALA A 691 62.87 8.95 66.39
C ALA A 691 62.30 7.78 65.55
N VAL A 692 63.06 6.71 65.35
CA VAL A 692 62.54 5.48 64.71
C VAL A 692 61.51 4.77 65.60
N MET A 693 61.70 4.77 66.93
CA MET A 693 60.69 4.26 67.85
C MET A 693 59.43 5.13 67.87
N ALA A 694 59.55 6.45 67.70
CA ALA A 694 58.40 7.33 67.53
C ALA A 694 57.65 7.03 66.21
N LEU A 695 58.39 6.85 65.10
CA LEU A 695 57.81 6.40 63.83
C LEU A 695 57.15 5.01 63.93
N ASP A 696 57.68 4.12 64.76
CA ASP A 696 57.06 2.82 65.02
C ASP A 696 55.70 2.94 65.72
N VAL A 697 55.59 3.86 66.69
CA VAL A 697 54.32 4.20 67.34
C VAL A 697 53.34 4.81 66.33
N ASP A 698 53.81 5.73 65.50
CA ASP A 698 53.06 6.36 64.40
C ASP A 698 52.45 5.34 63.44
N ILE A 699 53.27 4.42 62.91
CA ILE A 699 52.79 3.37 61.98
C ILE A 699 51.84 2.41 62.72
N ARG A 700 52.09 2.10 64.01
CA ARG A 700 51.17 1.26 64.79
C ARG A 700 49.79 1.91 64.94
N MET A 701 49.72 3.23 65.09
CA MET A 701 48.43 3.93 65.10
C MET A 701 47.72 3.82 63.75
N LEU A 702 48.42 3.99 62.62
CA LEU A 702 47.84 3.82 61.28
C LEU A 702 47.38 2.37 61.02
N GLU A 703 48.13 1.37 61.49
CA GLU A 703 47.71 -0.04 61.42
C GLU A 703 46.49 -0.32 62.30
N SER A 704 46.44 0.26 63.51
CA SER A 704 45.28 0.13 64.39
C SER A 704 44.02 0.75 63.76
N PHE A 705 44.17 1.87 63.05
CA PHE A 705 43.09 2.45 62.26
C PHE A 705 42.59 1.49 61.17
N ALA A 706 43.51 0.85 60.44
CA ALA A 706 43.15 -0.13 59.41
C ALA A 706 42.44 -1.37 59.99
N GLU A 707 42.91 -1.89 61.13
CA GLU A 707 42.28 -3.02 61.85
C GLU A 707 40.88 -2.64 62.36
N ASN A 708 40.70 -1.42 62.83
CA ASN A 708 39.41 -0.90 63.29
C ASN A 708 38.35 -0.81 62.17
N GLN A 709 38.73 -0.94 60.89
CA GLN A 709 37.80 -0.99 59.76
C GLN A 709 37.27 -2.40 59.45
N ALA A 710 37.75 -3.45 60.12
CA ALA A 710 37.31 -4.83 59.91
C ALA A 710 35.79 -5.06 60.01
N PRO A 711 35.04 -4.40 60.93
CA PRO A 711 33.58 -4.54 61.00
C PRO A 711 32.86 -4.06 59.74
N LEU A 712 33.45 -3.15 58.98
CA LEU A 712 32.86 -2.54 57.79
C LEU A 712 33.28 -3.23 56.49
N LEU A 713 34.54 -3.67 56.40
CA LEU A 713 35.16 -4.13 55.15
C LEU A 713 35.42 -5.65 55.11
N SER A 714 35.17 -6.41 56.19
CA SER A 714 35.65 -7.78 56.43
C SER A 714 37.12 -7.87 56.86
N GLU A 715 37.49 -8.93 57.59
CA GLU A 715 38.86 -9.11 58.11
C GLU A 715 39.92 -9.25 57.00
N ALA A 716 39.56 -9.84 55.86
CA ALA A 716 40.47 -9.98 54.72
C ALA A 716 40.83 -8.62 54.11
N ASP A 717 39.84 -7.71 54.04
CA ASP A 717 40.05 -6.39 53.46
C ASP A 717 40.77 -5.45 54.44
N ALA A 718 40.51 -5.56 55.74
CA ALA A 718 41.29 -4.86 56.76
C ALA A 718 42.77 -5.29 56.74
N SER A 719 43.04 -6.58 56.50
CA SER A 719 44.39 -7.09 56.32
C SER A 719 45.07 -6.51 55.07
N GLN A 720 44.32 -6.28 53.99
CA GLN A 720 44.83 -5.62 52.78
C GLN A 720 45.13 -4.13 53.01
N LEU A 721 44.29 -3.42 53.78
CA LEU A 721 44.58 -2.04 54.19
C LEU A 721 45.85 -1.97 55.04
N LYS A 722 46.06 -2.93 55.94
CA LYS A 722 47.32 -3.03 56.71
C LYS A 722 48.52 -3.28 55.81
N ALA A 723 48.36 -4.12 54.78
CA ALA A 723 49.42 -4.39 53.81
C ALA A 723 49.82 -3.14 52.98
N ALA A 724 48.92 -2.17 52.82
CA ALA A 724 49.22 -0.87 52.18
C ALA A 724 50.33 -0.09 52.91
N LEU A 725 50.44 -0.26 54.24
CA LEU A 725 51.49 0.33 55.07
C LEU A 725 52.79 -0.50 55.09
N GLY A 726 52.88 -1.51 54.23
CA GLY A 726 53.96 -2.50 54.24
C GLY A 726 55.35 -1.89 54.07
N GLU A 727 55.55 -0.91 53.19
CA GLU A 727 56.87 -0.31 52.93
C GLU A 727 57.42 0.38 54.18
N SER A 728 56.64 1.26 54.81
CA SER A 728 57.03 1.97 56.03
C SER A 728 57.22 1.02 57.22
N ARG A 729 56.33 0.04 57.41
CA ARG A 729 56.44 -0.98 58.47
C ARG A 729 57.70 -1.83 58.33
N GLN A 730 57.98 -2.32 57.12
CA GLN A 730 59.18 -3.13 56.85
C GLN A 730 60.46 -2.31 57.08
N LEU A 731 60.46 -1.02 56.69
CA LEU A 731 61.59 -0.13 56.91
C LEU A 731 61.89 0.05 58.40
N VAL A 732 60.87 0.35 59.22
CA VAL A 732 61.03 0.51 60.67
C VAL A 732 61.48 -0.81 61.32
N ASN A 733 60.90 -1.94 60.91
CA ASN A 733 61.33 -3.26 61.38
C ASN A 733 62.79 -3.56 61.06
N LEU A 734 63.29 -3.12 59.91
CA LEU A 734 64.70 -3.27 59.52
C LEU A 734 65.60 -2.38 60.41
N LEU A 735 65.22 -1.12 60.60
CA LEU A 735 65.98 -0.14 61.40
C LEU A 735 66.02 -0.49 62.90
N LEU A 736 64.98 -1.16 63.43
CA LEU A 736 64.92 -1.61 64.83
C LEU A 736 65.45 -3.05 65.03
N SER A 737 65.77 -3.77 63.96
CA SER A 737 66.24 -5.17 64.02
C SER A 737 67.58 -5.29 64.74
N ASN A 738 67.73 -6.34 65.55
CA ASN A 738 69.01 -6.70 66.14
C ASN A 738 69.96 -7.37 65.11
N HIS A 739 69.40 -7.85 63.98
CA HIS A 739 70.11 -8.56 62.93
C HIS A 739 69.75 -7.99 61.53
N PRO A 740 70.23 -6.77 61.20
CA PRO A 740 69.94 -6.14 59.91
C PRO A 740 70.56 -6.91 58.73
N GLU A 741 71.61 -7.71 58.96
CA GLU A 741 72.25 -8.57 57.93
C GLU A 741 71.29 -9.56 57.26
N ASN A 742 70.18 -9.92 57.91
CA ASN A 742 69.17 -10.82 57.37
C ASN A 742 68.47 -10.27 56.11
N PHE A 743 68.54 -8.95 55.88
CA PHE A 743 68.03 -8.32 54.66
C PHE A 743 68.80 -8.73 53.39
N LEU A 744 70.06 -9.16 53.52
CA LEU A 744 70.87 -9.67 52.40
C LEU A 744 70.48 -11.10 52.01
N ASN A 745 69.71 -11.82 52.84
CA ASN A 745 69.26 -13.16 52.52
C ASN A 745 68.02 -13.10 51.62
N PRO A 746 68.07 -13.62 50.38
CA PRO A 746 66.97 -13.50 49.42
C PRO A 746 65.66 -14.12 49.93
N VAL A 747 65.73 -15.22 50.70
CA VAL A 747 64.54 -15.91 51.24
C VAL A 747 63.88 -15.10 52.35
N ILE A 748 64.68 -14.46 53.21
CA ILE A 748 64.17 -13.63 54.31
C ILE A 748 63.65 -12.31 53.75
N ARG A 749 64.29 -11.77 52.72
CA ARG A 749 63.84 -10.56 52.04
C ARG A 749 62.50 -10.76 51.35
N GLU A 750 62.34 -11.83 50.58
CA GLU A 750 61.07 -12.15 49.91
C GLU A 750 59.92 -12.34 50.91
N ARG A 751 60.21 -12.87 52.11
CA ARG A 751 59.21 -13.12 53.16
C ARG A 751 58.89 -11.92 54.05
N SER A 752 59.86 -11.05 54.34
CA SER A 752 59.73 -10.03 55.40
C SER A 752 60.11 -8.61 55.00
N TYR A 753 60.76 -8.41 53.86
CA TYR A 753 61.26 -7.11 53.40
C TYR A 753 61.05 -6.92 51.88
N ASN A 754 59.98 -7.49 51.33
CA ASN A 754 59.72 -7.54 49.90
C ASN A 754 59.37 -6.18 49.28
N ALA A 755 58.89 -5.22 50.07
CA ALA A 755 58.53 -3.87 49.61
C ALA A 755 59.72 -2.90 49.61
N LEU A 756 60.85 -3.27 50.21
CA LEU A 756 62.01 -2.37 50.37
C LEU A 756 63.01 -2.47 49.21
N ASP A 757 63.38 -1.31 48.67
CA ASP A 757 64.45 -1.17 47.70
C ASP A 757 65.83 -1.02 48.36
N TYR A 758 66.85 -1.64 47.76
CA TYR A 758 68.23 -1.62 48.24
C TYR A 758 68.80 -0.20 48.33
N ARG A 759 68.51 0.65 47.34
CA ARG A 759 69.05 2.03 47.31
C ARG A 759 68.43 2.89 48.39
N LYS A 760 67.10 2.83 48.55
CA LYS A 760 66.37 3.56 49.60
C LYS A 760 66.89 3.19 50.99
N VAL A 761 67.06 1.89 51.26
CA VAL A 761 67.55 1.38 52.55
C VAL A 761 68.96 1.87 52.88
N VAL A 762 69.88 1.89 51.90
CA VAL A 762 71.24 2.40 52.10
C VAL A 762 71.21 3.88 52.50
N THR A 763 70.53 4.73 51.70
CA THR A 763 70.48 6.18 51.95
C THR A 763 69.83 6.52 53.30
N ILE A 764 68.78 5.80 53.69
CA ILE A 764 68.11 6.02 54.98
C ILE A 764 68.98 5.57 56.15
N SER A 765 69.63 4.40 56.03
CA SER A 765 70.45 3.83 57.10
C SER A 765 71.71 4.68 57.37
N GLU A 766 72.27 5.34 56.35
CA GLU A 766 73.40 6.28 56.51
C GLU A 766 73.08 7.52 57.34
N LYS A 767 71.82 7.95 57.34
CA LYS A 767 71.36 9.12 58.09
C LYS A 767 71.13 8.81 59.57
N MET A 768 71.08 7.54 59.95
CA MET A 768 70.88 7.12 61.34
C MET A 768 72.14 7.39 62.19
N LYS A 769 72.03 8.16 63.28
CA LYS A 769 73.13 8.44 64.21
C LYS A 769 72.73 8.24 65.68
N ASP A 770 73.66 7.76 66.50
CA ASP A 770 73.45 7.54 67.93
C ASP A 770 73.66 8.83 68.75
N GLN A 771 72.98 8.94 69.89
CA GLN A 771 73.14 10.04 70.86
C GLN A 771 74.59 10.24 71.33
N SER A 772 75.42 9.19 71.30
CA SER A 772 76.84 9.25 71.66
C SER A 772 77.69 10.13 70.75
N ASP A 773 77.21 10.47 69.56
CA ASP A 773 77.92 11.37 68.63
C ASP A 773 77.72 12.86 68.99
N ARG A 774 76.92 13.20 70.03
CA ARG A 774 76.72 14.59 70.51
C ARG A 774 77.84 15.12 71.42
N LEU A 775 78.65 14.24 72.03
CA LEU A 775 79.66 14.67 72.99
C LEU A 775 81.06 14.56 72.38
N PHE A 776 81.60 15.72 72.00
CA PHE A 776 82.97 16.02 71.59
C PHE A 776 84.03 14.96 71.94
N GLY A 777 84.75 14.47 70.94
CA GLY A 777 85.91 13.59 71.08
C GLY A 777 87.25 14.33 71.02
N SER A 778 87.46 15.32 71.90
CA SER A 778 88.80 15.65 72.40
C SER A 778 88.75 15.46 73.92
N PHE A 779 89.46 14.45 74.41
CA PHE A 779 89.61 14.01 75.80
C PHE A 779 88.48 13.16 76.44
N GLY A 780 88.56 11.85 76.18
CA GLY A 780 88.65 10.77 77.18
C GLY A 780 87.59 10.62 78.28
N THR A 781 86.76 9.58 78.17
CA THR A 781 86.62 8.55 79.23
C THR A 781 85.96 7.28 78.66
N ARG A 782 86.61 6.13 78.90
CA ARG A 782 86.11 4.78 78.60
C ARG A 782 84.88 4.49 79.45
N GLY A 783 83.74 4.18 78.83
CA GLY A 783 82.57 3.70 79.58
C GLY A 783 81.22 3.63 78.88
N ALA A 784 81.04 4.18 77.67
CA ALA A 784 79.78 4.01 76.94
C ALA A 784 79.78 2.66 76.20
N LYS A 785 78.86 1.76 76.55
CA LYS A 785 78.63 0.50 75.81
C LYS A 785 78.45 0.83 74.32
N GLN A 786 79.42 0.43 73.48
CA GLN A 786 79.28 0.49 72.03
C GLN A 786 78.06 -0.33 71.62
N ASN A 787 77.09 0.31 70.97
CA ASN A 787 75.84 -0.30 70.52
C ASN A 787 76.17 -1.36 69.44
N THR A 788 76.06 -2.65 69.76
CA THR A 788 76.33 -3.78 68.83
C THR A 788 75.47 -3.71 67.57
N LYS A 789 74.30 -3.06 67.65
CA LYS A 789 73.39 -2.82 66.52
C LYS A 789 73.96 -1.88 65.45
N LYS A 790 74.75 -0.87 65.83
CA LYS A 790 75.37 0.08 64.88
C LYS A 790 76.41 -0.62 64.00
N LYS A 791 77.21 -1.52 64.57
CA LYS A 791 78.21 -2.31 63.82
C LYS A 791 77.58 -3.22 62.77
N SER A 792 76.44 -3.84 63.07
CA SER A 792 75.75 -4.71 62.11
C SER A 792 75.02 -3.91 61.03
N LEU A 793 74.45 -2.73 61.35
CA LEU A 793 73.87 -1.82 60.37
C LEU A 793 74.95 -1.23 59.43
N ASP A 794 76.10 -0.79 59.97
CA ASP A 794 77.23 -0.30 59.18
C ASP A 794 77.83 -1.39 58.27
N ALA A 795 77.88 -2.65 58.75
CA ALA A 795 78.28 -3.80 57.95
C ALA A 795 77.28 -4.11 56.82
N LEU A 796 75.97 -3.96 57.08
CA LEU A 796 74.92 -4.07 56.07
C LEU A 796 75.08 -2.97 55.01
N ILE A 797 75.26 -1.70 55.40
CA ILE A 797 75.46 -0.56 54.49
C ILE A 797 76.67 -0.80 53.59
N LYS A 798 77.79 -1.25 54.16
CA LYS A 798 79.01 -1.53 53.40
C LYS A 798 78.79 -2.65 52.36
N ARG A 799 78.16 -3.77 52.76
CA ARG A 799 77.84 -4.87 51.86
C ARG A 799 76.83 -4.48 50.78
N LEU A 800 75.83 -3.67 51.09
CA LEU A 800 74.84 -3.20 50.11
C LEU A 800 75.43 -2.20 49.09
N LYS A 801 76.50 -1.48 49.46
CA LYS A 801 77.29 -0.66 48.53
C LYS A 801 78.25 -1.46 47.66
N ASP A 802 78.71 -2.62 48.13
CA ASP A 802 79.58 -3.52 47.37
C ASP A 802 78.79 -4.39 46.37
N VAL A 803 77.46 -4.49 46.54
CA VAL A 803 76.54 -5.32 45.72
C VAL A 803 75.77 -4.50 44.66
N ASN A 804 75.75 -3.17 44.78
CA ASN A 804 75.32 -2.23 43.74
C ASN A 804 76.53 -1.65 43.01
#